data_AF-A0A3N5LAJ2-F1
#
_entry.id   AF-A0A3N5LAJ2-F1
#
_cell.length_a   1.000
_cell.length_b   1.000
_cell.length_c   1.000
_cell.angle_alpha   90.00
_cell.angle_beta   90.00
_cell.angle_gamma   90.00
#
_symmetry.space_group_name_H-M   'P 1'
#
loop_
_entity.id
_entity.type
_entity.pdbx_description
1 polymer ?
#
loop_
_entity_poly.entity_id
_entity_poly.type
_entity_poly.pdbx_seq_one_letter_code
_entity_poly.pdbx_strand_id
1 'polypeptide(L)'
;MRIFRITPSRVPATRTGRDAPRPGAAGTPAVPAGRFVFLSALVILISAPVFAGRVSVSLNGTWEIGESVGPQDIPSAFTHTAPVPGLVSLATPPFPDAGRFESNLYIAGRVRLKLLDPGALTEARGVSHQTRNYFWYSTRFRPAEHRQIALLRIAKAQFGTAVWLNGRKIGEHFGCFTAGYFNLTEAIDWKGENHLVVRLGAHPLAVPETVPTGTDPSKKYWLPGIYDNVTLILTDNPVIETVQVAPRLQTSEILIETRIRNYGGPRTVTLRQQVRSGPAVSRKVALKAGEAKVIRQTVRLPGAILWSPENPHLYELLTSSEGDDLRTRFGMRELRFDTATRRAYLNGKPYFLRGSNVALHRFMEDPKSARLPWDEKWVRKLMGQIPKRMNWNSIRFHVGPPPEMWLDIADDEGVLIFNEFYIFKFREEWGTAELTEELKEWMRDQWNHPSVGLWDASNETLNDRLPQIISEIRGLDLSNRAWDNGYNLPVGPDDPVEHHPYLFIDKAFNMADLEKMTGATNSLPNPTGHAVIINEYDWLWLQRDGSPTDGTRETWSKLIPGDSTPKERFALQAYLLAGLTEFWRAHRAAAGVIHFCFLSYSVPYSNSSGNFSDIENLILEPHFEDYVGQAFNPLGVYINFWQPNLKANTKQRLAVMMVNDAEQPASGRLVVSLTRENGTEVAKSELHFSIPGFGQHTYAVDLGIPAAVAKCILEAAAYSEGNLEPTRSRRHVTVKQD
;
A
#
# COMPACT_ATOMS: atom_id res chain seq x y z
N MET A 1 -41.16 -16.74 -31.05
CA MET A 1 -42.21 -17.21 -31.99
C MET A 1 -42.59 -18.64 -31.59
N ARG A 2 -43.89 -18.97 -31.46
CA ARG A 2 -44.54 -20.30 -31.17
C ARG A 2 -43.74 -21.32 -30.29
N ILE A 3 -44.12 -21.56 -29.03
CA ILE A 3 -45.14 -22.55 -28.54
C ILE A 3 -44.64 -24.02 -28.72
N PHE A 4 -44.50 -24.83 -27.66
CA PHE A 4 -45.57 -25.70 -27.12
C PHE A 4 -45.50 -26.01 -25.60
N ARG A 5 -46.61 -26.54 -25.05
CA ARG A 5 -46.80 -27.01 -23.64
C ARG A 5 -46.85 -28.56 -23.57
N ILE A 6 -46.49 -29.14 -22.42
CA ILE A 6 -47.06 -30.40 -21.88
C ILE A 6 -47.27 -30.24 -20.35
N THR A 7 -48.23 -30.96 -19.76
CA THR A 7 -48.64 -30.93 -18.33
C THR A 7 -48.59 -32.33 -17.67
N PRO A 8 -48.60 -32.45 -16.32
CA PRO A 8 -48.03 -33.61 -15.62
C PRO A 8 -49.02 -34.59 -14.96
N SER A 9 -48.46 -35.67 -14.41
CA SER A 9 -49.03 -36.63 -13.45
C SER A 9 -47.92 -37.11 -12.49
N ARG A 10 -48.14 -37.82 -11.38
CA ARG A 10 -49.06 -37.66 -10.23
C ARG A 10 -48.50 -38.59 -9.11
N VAL A 11 -48.61 -38.24 -7.83
CA VAL A 11 -48.20 -39.10 -6.70
C VAL A 11 -49.36 -40.03 -6.26
N PRO A 12 -49.11 -41.10 -5.47
CA PRO A 12 -49.48 -41.01 -4.04
C PRO A 12 -48.50 -41.72 -3.06
N ALA A 13 -48.76 -41.62 -1.76
CA ALA A 13 -47.96 -42.15 -0.64
C ALA A 13 -48.85 -42.80 0.44
N THR A 14 -48.30 -43.52 1.45
CA THR A 14 -48.96 -43.73 2.79
C THR A 14 -48.12 -44.46 3.88
N ARG A 15 -48.10 -43.88 5.11
CA ARG A 15 -48.36 -44.48 6.47
C ARG A 15 -47.48 -45.63 7.08
N THR A 16 -47.45 -46.00 8.39
CA THR A 16 -47.76 -45.42 9.76
C THR A 16 -47.30 -46.35 10.93
N GLY A 17 -47.03 -45.83 12.15
CA GLY A 17 -46.98 -46.56 13.46
C GLY A 17 -45.87 -46.01 14.40
N ARG A 18 -45.97 -45.72 15.73
CA ARG A 18 -46.70 -46.21 16.96
C ARG A 18 -46.07 -47.44 17.66
N ASP A 19 -45.93 -47.60 19.00
CA ASP A 19 -46.09 -46.71 20.19
C ASP A 19 -45.56 -47.36 21.53
N ALA A 20 -45.06 -46.55 22.50
CA ALA A 20 -45.17 -46.69 24.00
C ALA A 20 -44.25 -47.69 24.87
N PRO A 21 -44.36 -47.84 26.24
CA PRO A 21 -43.24 -47.46 27.18
C PRO A 21 -43.01 -48.15 28.60
N ARG A 22 -41.84 -47.89 29.27
CA ARG A 22 -41.58 -47.76 30.78
C ARG A 22 -41.75 -49.01 31.74
N PRO A 23 -41.48 -48.97 33.09
CA PRO A 23 -40.54 -48.21 34.00
C PRO A 23 -39.82 -49.00 35.17
N GLY A 24 -38.97 -48.34 36.00
CA GLY A 24 -38.53 -48.73 37.39
C GLY A 24 -36.99 -48.71 37.63
N ALA A 25 -36.32 -47.92 38.52
CA ALA A 25 -36.36 -47.68 39.99
C ALA A 25 -35.54 -48.72 40.82
N ALA A 26 -34.74 -48.45 41.88
CA ALA A 26 -34.18 -47.27 42.63
C ALA A 26 -32.94 -47.75 43.49
N GLY A 27 -32.15 -47.03 44.34
CA GLY A 27 -32.01 -45.62 44.78
C GLY A 27 -31.13 -45.44 46.07
N THR A 28 -30.62 -44.21 46.35
CA THR A 28 -29.99 -43.66 47.63
C THR A 28 -28.65 -44.21 48.21
N PRO A 29 -27.82 -43.43 48.98
CA PRO A 29 -27.62 -41.95 49.04
C PRO A 29 -26.12 -41.44 49.21
N ALA A 30 -25.93 -40.10 49.19
CA ALA A 30 -24.77 -39.27 49.66
C ALA A 30 -23.39 -39.38 48.90
N VAL A 31 -22.78 -38.37 48.23
CA VAL A 31 -22.41 -36.93 48.50
C VAL A 31 -20.99 -36.79 49.13
N PRO A 32 -20.10 -35.82 48.74
CA PRO A 32 -20.27 -34.65 47.85
C PRO A 32 -19.27 -34.49 46.67
N ALA A 33 -19.67 -33.78 45.61
CA ALA A 33 -18.80 -32.92 44.77
C ALA A 33 -19.65 -32.04 43.83
N GLY A 34 -19.59 -30.72 43.95
CA GLY A 34 -20.39 -29.81 43.11
C GLY A 34 -19.72 -29.51 41.75
N ARG A 35 -20.31 -29.98 40.65
CA ARG A 35 -19.96 -29.53 39.28
C ARG A 35 -21.21 -29.23 38.45
N PHE A 36 -21.21 -28.02 37.87
CA PHE A 36 -21.95 -27.51 36.71
C PHE A 36 -23.28 -28.17 36.29
N VAL A 37 -24.32 -27.34 36.26
CA VAL A 37 -25.65 -27.66 35.74
C VAL A 37 -25.57 -28.01 34.24
N PHE A 38 -25.82 -29.28 33.90
CA PHE A 38 -26.19 -29.66 32.54
C PHE A 38 -27.64 -29.25 32.27
N LEU A 39 -27.81 -28.08 31.65
CA LEU A 39 -29.10 -27.75 31.04
C LEU A 39 -29.20 -28.53 29.73
N SER A 40 -30.12 -29.49 29.64
CA SER A 40 -30.37 -30.30 28.44
C SER A 40 -31.03 -29.44 27.35
N ALA A 41 -30.23 -28.60 26.70
CA ALA A 41 -30.67 -27.82 25.55
C ALA A 41 -31.13 -28.77 24.44
N LEU A 42 -32.38 -28.60 23.99
CA LEU A 42 -32.93 -29.31 22.85
C LEU A 42 -32.11 -28.92 21.61
N VAL A 43 -31.17 -29.77 21.21
CA VAL A 43 -30.41 -29.58 19.97
C VAL A 43 -31.35 -29.80 18.80
N ILE A 44 -32.05 -28.73 18.41
CA ILE A 44 -32.61 -28.61 17.07
C ILE A 44 -31.40 -28.64 16.14
N LEU A 45 -31.19 -29.80 15.50
CA LEU A 45 -30.33 -29.94 14.34
C LEU A 45 -30.94 -29.12 13.20
N ILE A 46 -30.76 -27.80 13.27
CA ILE A 46 -30.79 -26.95 12.10
C ILE A 46 -29.69 -27.50 11.21
N SER A 47 -30.08 -28.24 10.18
CA SER A 47 -29.17 -28.66 9.13
C SER A 47 -28.56 -27.38 8.56
N ALA A 48 -27.29 -27.11 8.91
CA ALA A 48 -26.53 -26.04 8.27
C ALA A 48 -26.63 -26.31 6.76
N PRO A 49 -27.13 -25.35 5.96
CA PRO A 49 -27.19 -25.56 4.52
C PRO A 49 -25.79 -25.90 4.04
N VAL A 50 -25.67 -26.99 3.27
CA VAL A 50 -24.45 -27.27 2.52
C VAL A 50 -24.42 -26.25 1.40
N PHE A 51 -23.92 -25.05 1.71
CA PHE A 51 -23.71 -23.99 0.74
C PHE A 51 -22.75 -24.50 -0.34
N ALA A 52 -22.98 -24.09 -1.58
CA ALA A 52 -22.09 -24.42 -2.69
C ALA A 52 -20.76 -23.68 -2.48
N GLY A 53 -19.79 -24.40 -1.89
CA GLY A 53 -18.47 -23.86 -1.62
C GLY A 53 -17.74 -23.55 -2.92
N ARG A 54 -17.32 -22.30 -3.09
CA ARG A 54 -16.43 -21.86 -4.16
C ARG A 54 -15.07 -22.52 -3.99
N VAL A 55 -14.52 -23.05 -5.08
CA VAL A 55 -13.15 -23.58 -5.11
C VAL A 55 -12.25 -22.66 -5.93
N SER A 56 -11.41 -21.91 -5.21
CA SER A 56 -10.34 -21.10 -5.78
C SER A 56 -9.04 -21.90 -5.83
N VAL A 57 -8.59 -22.28 -7.03
CA VAL A 57 -7.32 -22.97 -7.27
C VAL A 57 -6.31 -21.96 -7.77
N SER A 58 -5.19 -21.80 -7.06
CA SER A 58 -4.08 -21.00 -7.59
C SER A 58 -3.43 -21.73 -8.77
N LEU A 59 -3.17 -20.99 -9.85
CA LEU A 59 -2.35 -21.44 -10.98
C LEU A 59 -0.93 -20.85 -10.92
N ASN A 60 -0.53 -20.29 -9.79
CA ASN A 60 0.83 -19.81 -9.56
C ASN A 60 1.85 -20.95 -9.64
N GLY A 61 3.09 -20.63 -10.04
CA GLY A 61 4.19 -21.58 -10.16
C GLY A 61 5.22 -21.11 -11.18
N THR A 62 5.85 -22.05 -11.86
CA THR A 62 6.69 -21.79 -13.04
C THR A 62 5.91 -22.17 -14.29
N TRP A 63 5.73 -21.23 -15.21
CA TRP A 63 5.05 -21.43 -16.49
C TRP A 63 6.07 -21.48 -17.62
N GLU A 64 5.72 -22.14 -18.72
CA GLU A 64 6.48 -22.05 -19.97
C GLU A 64 6.27 -20.66 -20.59
N ILE A 65 7.25 -20.11 -21.30
CA ILE A 65 7.15 -18.80 -21.95
C ILE A 65 7.90 -18.76 -23.30
N GLY A 66 7.32 -18.01 -24.25
CA GLY A 66 7.87 -17.71 -25.57
C GLY A 66 7.56 -16.27 -26.00
N GLU A 67 7.95 -15.86 -27.21
CA GLU A 67 7.82 -14.48 -27.70
C GLU A 67 7.36 -14.40 -29.16
N SER A 68 6.77 -13.26 -29.57
CA SER A 68 6.41 -13.00 -30.97
C SER A 68 6.45 -11.51 -31.35
N VAL A 69 6.37 -11.25 -32.66
CA VAL A 69 6.21 -9.90 -33.23
C VAL A 69 4.73 -9.57 -33.48
N GLY A 70 3.93 -10.50 -34.00
CA GLY A 70 2.50 -10.29 -34.26
C GLY A 70 1.59 -10.73 -33.10
N PRO A 71 0.44 -10.05 -32.90
CA PRO A 71 -0.41 -10.21 -31.72
C PRO A 71 -1.24 -11.50 -31.67
N GLN A 72 -1.29 -12.27 -32.75
CA GLN A 72 -1.96 -13.58 -32.80
C GLN A 72 -0.98 -14.75 -33.06
N ASP A 73 0.32 -14.46 -33.12
CA ASP A 73 1.37 -15.41 -33.47
C ASP A 73 1.76 -16.25 -32.24
N ILE A 74 0.90 -17.18 -31.83
CA ILE A 74 1.19 -18.11 -30.72
C ILE A 74 2.47 -18.90 -31.07
N PRO A 75 3.51 -18.90 -30.23
CA PRO A 75 4.74 -19.66 -30.48
C PRO A 75 4.47 -21.16 -30.63
N SER A 76 5.09 -21.78 -31.64
CA SER A 76 5.03 -23.23 -31.86
C SER A 76 5.83 -24.03 -30.82
N ALA A 77 6.72 -23.37 -30.07
CA ALA A 77 7.44 -23.90 -28.92
C ALA A 77 7.67 -22.79 -27.88
N PHE A 78 7.65 -23.16 -26.61
CA PHE A 78 7.90 -22.27 -25.47
C PHE A 78 9.26 -22.69 -24.87
N THR A 79 10.35 -22.09 -25.35
CA THR A 79 11.73 -22.53 -25.05
C THR A 79 12.32 -22.00 -23.74
N HIS A 80 11.53 -21.23 -22.99
CA HIS A 80 11.91 -20.60 -21.73
C HIS A 80 10.85 -20.89 -20.66
N THR A 81 11.18 -20.61 -19.40
CA THR A 81 10.24 -20.70 -18.27
C THR A 81 10.30 -19.42 -17.44
N ALA A 82 9.19 -19.00 -16.82
CA ALA A 82 9.15 -17.82 -15.95
C ALA A 82 8.25 -18.03 -14.71
N PRO A 83 8.56 -17.38 -13.57
CA PRO A 83 7.71 -17.44 -12.38
C PRO A 83 6.42 -16.62 -12.56
N VAL A 84 5.32 -17.15 -12.04
CA VAL A 84 4.00 -16.52 -11.95
C VAL A 84 3.51 -16.68 -10.50
N PRO A 85 3.33 -15.60 -9.70
CA PRO A 85 3.56 -14.21 -10.06
C PRO A 85 5.05 -13.87 -10.20
N GLY A 86 5.41 -13.06 -11.21
CA GLY A 86 6.78 -12.62 -11.48
C GLY A 86 6.94 -11.87 -12.81
N LEU A 87 8.17 -11.40 -13.05
CA LEU A 87 8.56 -10.65 -14.25
C LEU A 87 9.28 -11.52 -15.28
N VAL A 88 9.19 -11.15 -16.56
CA VAL A 88 9.89 -11.83 -17.67
C VAL A 88 11.42 -11.69 -17.56
N SER A 89 11.93 -10.69 -16.85
CA SER A 89 13.35 -10.55 -16.51
C SER A 89 13.89 -11.69 -15.64
N LEU A 90 13.01 -12.50 -15.03
CA LEU A 90 13.34 -13.70 -14.26
C LEU A 90 13.25 -15.00 -15.07
N ALA A 91 13.07 -14.92 -16.39
CA ALA A 91 12.94 -16.09 -17.25
C ALA A 91 14.24 -16.91 -17.31
N THR A 92 14.11 -18.23 -17.46
CA THR A 92 15.20 -19.18 -17.60
C THR A 92 14.95 -20.10 -18.83
N PRO A 93 15.81 -20.07 -19.87
CA PRO A 93 16.94 -19.15 -20.06
C PRO A 93 16.49 -17.67 -20.09
N PRO A 94 17.39 -16.69 -19.83
CA PRO A 94 17.02 -15.29 -19.87
C PRO A 94 16.68 -14.84 -21.29
N PHE A 95 15.64 -14.01 -21.40
CA PHE A 95 15.32 -13.30 -22.63
C PHE A 95 16.25 -12.09 -22.80
N PRO A 96 16.98 -11.95 -23.93
CA PRO A 96 17.82 -10.78 -24.16
C PRO A 96 16.95 -9.52 -24.24
N ASP A 97 17.43 -8.44 -23.63
CA ASP A 97 16.82 -7.10 -23.66
C ASP A 97 15.37 -7.01 -23.11
N ALA A 98 14.90 -8.03 -22.38
CA ALA A 98 13.54 -8.08 -21.83
C ALA A 98 13.18 -6.83 -21.00
N GLY A 99 12.13 -6.12 -21.42
CA GLY A 99 11.68 -4.88 -20.80
C GLY A 99 12.55 -3.64 -21.08
N ARG A 100 13.56 -3.72 -21.97
CA ARG A 100 14.29 -2.54 -22.44
C ARG A 100 13.43 -1.69 -23.37
N PHE A 101 12.69 -0.78 -22.75
CA PHE A 101 11.96 0.29 -23.40
C PHE A 101 12.24 1.57 -22.61
N GLU A 102 12.89 2.56 -23.23
CA GLU A 102 13.17 3.85 -22.58
C GLU A 102 12.02 4.82 -22.88
N SER A 103 11.28 5.24 -21.84
CA SER A 103 10.11 6.11 -22.01
C SER A 103 10.51 7.52 -22.46
N ASN A 104 9.65 8.21 -23.22
CA ASN A 104 9.92 9.60 -23.63
C ASN A 104 10.07 10.56 -22.42
N LEU A 105 9.35 10.30 -21.32
CA LEU A 105 9.50 11.00 -20.04
C LEU A 105 10.88 10.81 -19.41
N TYR A 106 11.41 9.58 -19.42
CA TYR A 106 12.76 9.28 -18.95
C TYR A 106 13.80 9.99 -19.82
N ILE A 107 13.71 9.85 -21.15
CA ILE A 107 14.62 10.49 -22.12
C ILE A 107 14.64 12.02 -21.92
N ALA A 108 13.46 12.65 -21.85
CA ALA A 108 13.33 14.09 -21.59
C ALA A 108 13.91 14.49 -20.22
N GLY A 109 13.76 13.65 -19.19
CA GLY A 109 14.40 13.80 -17.90
C GLY A 109 15.93 13.80 -17.98
N ARG A 110 16.53 12.86 -18.74
CA ARG A 110 17.98 12.79 -18.96
C ARG A 110 18.49 13.99 -19.75
N VAL A 111 17.77 14.44 -20.80
CA VAL A 111 18.11 15.64 -21.58
C VAL A 111 18.06 16.90 -20.70
N ARG A 112 17.03 17.05 -19.86
CA ARG A 112 16.93 18.15 -18.87
C ARG A 112 18.11 18.17 -17.89
N LEU A 113 18.58 17.00 -17.46
CA LEU A 113 19.76 16.83 -16.61
C LEU A 113 21.10 16.92 -17.37
N LYS A 114 21.09 17.15 -18.70
CA LYS A 114 22.27 17.16 -19.59
C LYS A 114 23.05 15.83 -19.59
N LEU A 115 22.34 14.72 -19.36
CA LEU A 115 22.85 13.34 -19.37
C LEU A 115 22.59 12.63 -20.71
N LEU A 116 21.89 13.29 -21.65
CA LEU A 116 21.71 12.93 -23.06
C LEU A 116 21.64 14.21 -23.91
N ASP A 117 22.04 14.12 -25.17
CA ASP A 117 21.88 15.21 -26.15
C ASP A 117 20.40 15.49 -26.46
N PRO A 118 20.01 16.76 -26.77
CA PRO A 118 18.64 17.10 -27.16
C PRO A 118 18.10 16.32 -28.38
N GLY A 119 18.99 15.83 -29.25
CA GLY A 119 18.64 14.98 -30.39
C GLY A 119 18.16 13.57 -30.02
N ALA A 120 18.22 13.18 -28.74
CA ALA A 120 17.65 11.91 -28.26
C ALA A 120 16.12 11.97 -28.05
N LEU A 121 15.51 13.16 -28.04
CA LEU A 121 14.07 13.34 -27.87
C LEU A 121 13.29 12.66 -29.01
N THR A 122 12.11 12.12 -28.69
CA THR A 122 11.24 11.41 -29.64
C THR A 122 9.79 11.82 -29.47
N GLU A 123 9.06 11.88 -30.59
CA GLU A 123 7.60 12.12 -30.62
C GLU A 123 6.80 10.88 -30.20
N ALA A 124 7.42 9.69 -30.25
CA ALA A 124 6.81 8.44 -29.79
C ALA A 124 6.64 8.41 -28.25
N ARG A 125 5.79 7.51 -27.73
CA ARG A 125 5.64 7.29 -26.28
C ARG A 125 6.94 6.83 -25.59
N GLY A 126 7.92 6.35 -26.35
CA GLY A 126 9.27 5.98 -25.95
C GLY A 126 9.95 5.13 -27.03
N VAL A 127 11.16 4.64 -26.77
CA VAL A 127 11.95 3.80 -27.68
C VAL A 127 11.99 2.37 -27.17
N SER A 128 11.57 1.40 -28.00
CA SER A 128 11.80 -0.02 -27.73
C SER A 128 13.17 -0.44 -28.24
N HIS A 129 13.93 -1.17 -27.42
CA HIS A 129 15.15 -1.86 -27.82
C HIS A 129 14.93 -3.37 -27.96
N GLN A 130 13.67 -3.81 -28.03
CA GLN A 130 13.26 -5.21 -28.20
C GLN A 130 12.74 -5.42 -29.62
N THR A 131 13.09 -6.55 -30.24
CA THR A 131 12.58 -7.00 -31.55
C THR A 131 11.17 -7.57 -31.50
N ARG A 132 10.74 -8.04 -30.32
CA ARG A 132 9.43 -8.65 -30.05
C ARG A 132 8.44 -7.60 -29.53
N ASN A 133 7.17 -7.80 -29.82
CA ASN A 133 6.08 -7.01 -29.23
C ASN A 133 5.35 -7.76 -28.12
N TYR A 134 5.40 -9.10 -28.09
CA TYR A 134 4.59 -9.92 -27.19
C TYR A 134 5.37 -11.05 -26.53
N PHE A 135 5.01 -11.34 -25.28
CA PHE A 135 5.37 -12.56 -24.57
C PHE A 135 4.13 -13.45 -24.42
N TRP A 136 4.33 -14.76 -24.46
CA TRP A 136 3.26 -15.76 -24.38
C TRP A 136 3.61 -16.74 -23.27
N TYR A 137 2.80 -16.78 -22.22
CA TYR A 137 2.88 -17.75 -21.13
C TYR A 137 2.02 -18.97 -21.44
N SER A 138 2.49 -20.18 -21.14
CA SER A 138 1.79 -21.45 -21.32
C SER A 138 1.82 -22.27 -20.02
N THR A 139 0.67 -22.86 -19.66
CA THR A 139 0.56 -23.81 -18.54
C THR A 139 -0.56 -24.83 -18.77
N ARG A 140 -0.56 -25.89 -17.97
CA ARG A 140 -1.52 -27.00 -18.03
C ARG A 140 -2.13 -27.26 -16.66
N PHE A 141 -3.46 -27.41 -16.61
CA PHE A 141 -4.18 -27.70 -15.37
C PHE A 141 -5.31 -28.71 -15.56
N ARG A 142 -5.69 -29.40 -14.48
CA ARG A 142 -6.94 -30.17 -14.40
C ARG A 142 -7.88 -29.45 -13.41
N PRO A 143 -9.18 -29.27 -13.72
CA PRO A 143 -10.12 -28.70 -12.75
C PRO A 143 -10.18 -29.60 -11.50
N ALA A 144 -10.19 -28.99 -10.31
CA ALA A 144 -10.23 -29.75 -9.06
C ALA A 144 -11.55 -30.51 -8.86
N GLU A 145 -12.63 -30.01 -9.46
CA GLU A 145 -13.97 -30.58 -9.48
C GLU A 145 -14.76 -30.02 -10.68
N HIS A 146 -15.96 -30.55 -10.95
CA HIS A 146 -16.86 -30.08 -11.99
C HIS A 146 -17.95 -29.19 -11.39
N ARG A 147 -18.10 -27.97 -11.92
CA ARG A 147 -19.07 -26.94 -11.49
C ARG A 147 -19.80 -26.33 -12.68
N GLN A 148 -20.88 -25.59 -12.44
CA GLN A 148 -21.61 -24.91 -13.52
C GLN A 148 -20.85 -23.73 -14.14
N ILE A 149 -19.88 -23.12 -13.43
CA ILE A 149 -19.11 -21.96 -13.91
C ILE A 149 -17.61 -22.15 -13.59
N ALA A 150 -16.76 -21.77 -14.53
CA ALA A 150 -15.32 -21.59 -14.34
C ALA A 150 -14.90 -20.19 -14.80
N LEU A 151 -14.24 -19.42 -13.91
CA LEU A 151 -13.65 -18.12 -14.21
C LEU A 151 -12.13 -18.16 -13.97
N LEU A 152 -11.36 -17.44 -14.78
CA LEU A 152 -9.95 -17.14 -14.51
C LEU A 152 -9.84 -15.70 -14.03
N ARG A 153 -9.20 -15.47 -12.89
CA ARG A 153 -8.71 -14.14 -12.46
C ARG A 153 -7.20 -14.09 -12.71
N ILE A 154 -6.74 -13.07 -13.42
CA ILE A 154 -5.33 -12.66 -13.48
C ILE A 154 -5.26 -11.35 -12.72
N ALA A 155 -4.67 -11.32 -11.53
CA ALA A 155 -4.83 -10.21 -10.60
C ALA A 155 -4.19 -8.90 -11.08
N LYS A 156 -3.00 -8.95 -11.70
CA LYS A 156 -2.32 -7.85 -12.42
C LYS A 156 -1.28 -8.44 -13.38
N ALA A 157 -1.09 -7.83 -14.55
CA ALA A 157 -0.04 -8.19 -15.50
C ALA A 157 0.34 -7.03 -16.43
N GLN A 158 1.61 -6.94 -16.83
CA GLN A 158 2.10 -5.91 -17.75
C GLN A 158 2.66 -6.52 -19.04
N PHE A 159 2.39 -6.01 -20.24
CA PHE A 159 1.47 -4.89 -20.58
C PHE A 159 0.18 -5.42 -21.21
N GLY A 160 -0.93 -5.36 -20.46
CA GLY A 160 -2.21 -5.96 -20.83
C GLY A 160 -2.16 -7.49 -20.94
N THR A 161 -3.31 -8.11 -21.16
CA THR A 161 -3.48 -9.57 -21.26
C THR A 161 -4.41 -9.97 -22.40
N ALA A 162 -4.19 -11.15 -22.96
CA ALA A 162 -5.17 -11.87 -23.76
C ALA A 162 -5.10 -13.37 -23.46
N VAL A 163 -6.25 -14.05 -23.39
CA VAL A 163 -6.35 -15.41 -22.86
C VAL A 163 -6.95 -16.37 -23.89
N TRP A 164 -6.33 -17.54 -24.02
CA TRP A 164 -6.82 -18.70 -24.77
C TRP A 164 -6.88 -19.92 -23.85
N LEU A 165 -7.92 -20.74 -24.01
CA LEU A 165 -8.04 -22.05 -23.37
C LEU A 165 -8.34 -23.10 -24.44
N ASN A 166 -7.54 -24.17 -24.47
CA ASN A 166 -7.69 -25.28 -25.42
C ASN A 166 -7.75 -24.80 -26.90
N GLY A 167 -6.96 -23.77 -27.23
CA GLY A 167 -6.93 -23.12 -28.54
C GLY A 167 -8.04 -22.08 -28.79
N ARG A 168 -9.13 -22.06 -28.01
CA ARG A 168 -10.20 -21.05 -28.13
C ARG A 168 -9.79 -19.75 -27.42
N LYS A 169 -9.77 -18.62 -28.13
CA LYS A 169 -9.62 -17.30 -27.51
C LYS A 169 -10.84 -16.99 -26.64
N ILE A 170 -10.59 -16.51 -25.41
CA ILE A 170 -11.60 -16.24 -24.39
C ILE A 170 -11.89 -14.73 -24.30
N GLY A 171 -10.86 -13.90 -24.28
CA GLY A 171 -10.99 -12.45 -24.16
C GLY A 171 -9.63 -11.75 -24.03
N GLU A 172 -9.66 -10.43 -23.89
CA GLU A 172 -8.51 -9.56 -23.64
C GLU A 172 -8.87 -8.58 -22.51
N HIS A 173 -7.87 -8.15 -21.73
CA HIS A 173 -7.99 -7.13 -20.68
C HIS A 173 -6.77 -6.23 -20.74
N PHE A 174 -6.93 -4.94 -20.98
CA PHE A 174 -5.80 -4.02 -21.19
C PHE A 174 -5.18 -3.53 -19.88
N GLY A 175 -5.94 -3.56 -18.78
CA GLY A 175 -5.53 -3.00 -17.50
C GLY A 175 -4.22 -3.57 -17.00
N CYS A 176 -3.26 -2.68 -16.76
CA CYS A 176 -1.92 -3.05 -16.32
C CYS A 176 -1.82 -3.25 -14.80
N PHE A 177 -2.81 -2.72 -14.07
CA PHE A 177 -2.78 -2.57 -12.61
C PHE A 177 -4.00 -3.19 -11.90
N THR A 178 -4.90 -3.82 -12.67
CA THR A 178 -6.24 -4.28 -12.25
C THR A 178 -6.48 -5.74 -12.65
N ALA A 179 -7.44 -6.40 -11.99
CA ALA A 179 -7.69 -7.82 -12.22
C ALA A 179 -8.57 -8.09 -13.45
N GLY A 180 -8.01 -8.79 -14.44
CA GLY A 180 -8.76 -9.31 -15.57
C GLY A 180 -9.52 -10.60 -15.23
N TYR A 181 -10.82 -10.64 -15.54
CA TYR A 181 -11.70 -11.80 -15.28
C TYR A 181 -12.22 -12.42 -16.59
N PHE A 182 -11.92 -13.70 -16.82
CA PHE A 182 -12.22 -14.41 -18.07
C PHE A 182 -13.13 -15.62 -17.82
N ASN A 183 -14.24 -15.75 -18.55
CA ASN A 183 -15.16 -16.88 -18.39
C ASN A 183 -14.70 -18.09 -19.21
N LEU A 184 -14.23 -19.13 -18.53
CA LEU A 184 -13.70 -20.37 -19.14
C LEU A 184 -14.79 -21.43 -19.40
N THR A 185 -16.00 -21.25 -18.87
CA THR A 185 -17.04 -22.29 -18.74
C THR A 185 -17.37 -23.05 -20.03
N GLU A 186 -17.35 -22.40 -21.20
CA GLU A 186 -17.64 -23.04 -22.49
C GLU A 186 -16.42 -23.68 -23.19
N ALA A 187 -15.21 -23.44 -22.69
CA ALA A 187 -13.96 -23.86 -23.32
C ALA A 187 -13.20 -24.91 -22.49
N ILE A 188 -13.57 -25.06 -21.22
CA ILE A 188 -12.91 -25.93 -20.25
C ILE A 188 -13.32 -27.41 -20.43
N ASP A 189 -12.34 -28.30 -20.49
CA ASP A 189 -12.56 -29.74 -20.36
C ASP A 189 -12.61 -30.09 -18.85
N TRP A 190 -13.80 -30.44 -18.39
CA TRP A 190 -14.07 -30.83 -17.00
C TRP A 190 -13.58 -32.25 -16.62
N LYS A 191 -13.06 -33.03 -17.58
CA LYS A 191 -12.57 -34.41 -17.39
C LYS A 191 -11.09 -34.57 -17.74
N GLY A 192 -10.60 -33.77 -18.68
CA GLY A 192 -9.24 -33.80 -19.18
C GLY A 192 -8.30 -32.76 -18.58
N GLU A 193 -7.19 -32.55 -19.28
CA GLU A 193 -6.19 -31.53 -18.99
C GLU A 193 -6.39 -30.34 -19.93
N ASN A 194 -6.41 -29.15 -19.37
CA ASN A 194 -6.63 -27.91 -20.08
C ASN A 194 -5.30 -27.22 -20.37
N HIS A 195 -5.12 -26.73 -21.60
CA HIS A 195 -3.98 -25.90 -21.98
C HIS A 195 -4.39 -24.43 -21.95
N LEU A 196 -3.76 -23.67 -21.06
CA LEU A 196 -3.98 -22.23 -20.86
C LEU A 196 -2.81 -21.46 -21.47
N VAL A 197 -3.11 -20.50 -22.34
CA VAL A 197 -2.12 -19.60 -22.94
C VAL A 197 -2.53 -18.15 -22.68
N VAL A 198 -1.58 -17.33 -22.22
CA VAL A 198 -1.77 -15.91 -21.92
C VAL A 198 -0.73 -15.06 -22.65
N ARG A 199 -1.17 -14.13 -23.49
CA ARG A 199 -0.34 -13.13 -24.16
C ARG A 199 -0.23 -11.86 -23.31
N LEU A 200 0.98 -11.32 -23.17
CA LEU A 200 1.25 -9.97 -22.65
C LEU A 200 1.97 -9.13 -23.72
N GLY A 201 1.84 -7.81 -23.66
CA GLY A 201 2.74 -6.89 -24.35
C GLY A 201 4.14 -6.86 -23.71
N ALA A 202 5.19 -6.84 -24.53
CA ALA A 202 6.60 -6.81 -24.09
C ALA A 202 7.10 -5.41 -23.67
N HIS A 203 6.32 -4.37 -23.96
CA HIS A 203 6.58 -2.97 -23.65
C HIS A 203 5.32 -2.11 -23.87
N PRO A 204 5.24 -0.88 -23.33
CA PRO A 204 4.08 0.01 -23.49
C PRO A 204 3.58 0.26 -24.93
N LEU A 205 4.43 0.15 -25.97
CA LEU A 205 4.02 0.28 -27.37
C LEU A 205 3.22 -0.92 -27.91
N ALA A 206 3.15 -2.04 -27.18
CA ALA A 206 2.46 -3.27 -27.60
C ALA A 206 0.97 -3.28 -27.23
N VAL A 207 0.47 -2.25 -26.55
CA VAL A 207 -0.95 -1.99 -26.29
C VAL A 207 -1.36 -0.65 -26.91
N PRO A 208 -2.66 -0.42 -27.20
CA PRO A 208 -3.15 0.84 -27.75
C PRO A 208 -2.69 2.06 -26.93
N GLU A 209 -2.45 3.19 -27.61
CA GLU A 209 -1.98 4.41 -26.95
C GLU A 209 -2.97 5.00 -25.93
N THR A 210 -4.25 4.65 -26.08
CA THR A 210 -5.33 5.02 -25.15
C THR A 210 -5.26 4.32 -23.80
N VAL A 211 -4.44 3.27 -23.64
CA VAL A 211 -4.33 2.47 -22.40
C VAL A 211 -3.32 3.09 -21.42
N PRO A 212 -3.69 3.32 -20.15
CA PRO A 212 -2.77 3.81 -19.13
C PRO A 212 -1.76 2.76 -18.66
N THR A 213 -0.68 2.57 -19.43
CA THR A 213 0.46 1.70 -19.08
C THR A 213 1.31 2.16 -17.90
N GLY A 214 0.94 3.28 -17.27
CA GLY A 214 1.70 3.98 -16.22
C GLY A 214 2.73 4.99 -16.73
N THR A 215 3.16 5.91 -15.86
CA THR A 215 4.23 6.90 -16.14
C THR A 215 5.16 7.16 -14.94
N ASP A 216 6.48 7.18 -15.18
CA ASP A 216 7.51 7.62 -14.24
C ASP A 216 8.75 8.15 -15.01
N PRO A 217 9.17 9.42 -14.86
CA PRO A 217 10.35 9.97 -15.53
C PRO A 217 11.69 9.46 -14.97
N SER A 218 11.67 8.76 -13.84
CA SER A 218 12.87 8.15 -13.24
C SER A 218 13.03 6.67 -13.62
N LYS A 219 12.07 6.09 -14.35
CA LYS A 219 12.03 4.66 -14.71
C LYS A 219 12.66 4.40 -16.08
N LYS A 220 13.74 3.63 -16.12
CA LYS A 220 14.51 3.38 -17.35
C LYS A 220 13.95 2.21 -18.16
N TYR A 221 13.65 1.09 -17.50
CA TYR A 221 13.18 -0.15 -18.12
C TYR A 221 11.77 -0.49 -17.65
N TRP A 222 10.93 -0.94 -18.58
CA TRP A 222 9.51 -1.20 -18.37
C TRP A 222 9.28 -2.71 -18.48
N LEU A 223 9.33 -3.37 -17.33
CA LEU A 223 9.47 -4.81 -17.20
C LEU A 223 8.11 -5.51 -17.30
N PRO A 224 7.84 -6.34 -18.33
CA PRO A 224 6.59 -7.07 -18.45
C PRO A 224 6.56 -8.31 -17.55
N GLY A 225 5.37 -8.84 -17.32
CA GLY A 225 5.13 -10.11 -16.63
C GLY A 225 3.77 -10.22 -15.98
N ILE A 226 3.35 -11.45 -15.65
CA ILE A 226 2.19 -11.72 -14.80
C ILE A 226 2.65 -11.55 -13.35
N TYR A 227 2.62 -10.31 -12.84
CA TYR A 227 3.33 -9.94 -11.61
C TYR A 227 2.48 -10.08 -10.32
N ASP A 228 1.23 -10.51 -10.43
CA ASP A 228 0.32 -10.81 -9.31
C ASP A 228 -0.46 -12.12 -9.59
N ASN A 229 -1.21 -12.61 -8.60
CA ASN A 229 -1.77 -13.97 -8.57
C ASN A 229 -2.65 -14.36 -9.77
N VAL A 230 -2.52 -15.60 -10.23
CA VAL A 230 -3.46 -16.24 -11.17
C VAL A 230 -4.30 -17.28 -10.44
N THR A 231 -5.62 -17.17 -10.55
CA THR A 231 -6.58 -18.03 -9.83
C THR A 231 -7.68 -18.53 -10.75
N LEU A 232 -7.86 -19.85 -10.79
CA LEU A 232 -9.04 -20.50 -11.35
C LEU A 232 -10.13 -20.55 -10.27
N ILE A 233 -11.28 -19.93 -10.52
CA ILE A 233 -12.43 -19.91 -9.63
C ILE A 233 -13.50 -20.83 -10.21
N LEU A 234 -13.78 -21.93 -9.51
CA LEU A 234 -14.83 -22.90 -9.83
C LEU A 234 -16.01 -22.70 -8.88
N THR A 235 -17.22 -22.52 -9.42
CA THR A 235 -18.42 -22.27 -8.61
C THR A 235 -19.69 -22.58 -9.38
N ASP A 236 -20.83 -22.72 -8.69
CA ASP A 236 -22.13 -22.92 -9.33
C ASP A 236 -22.85 -21.59 -9.60
N ASN A 237 -23.92 -21.64 -10.37
CA ASN A 237 -24.71 -20.45 -10.72
C ASN A 237 -25.80 -20.21 -9.67
N PRO A 238 -26.07 -18.97 -9.20
CA PRO A 238 -25.47 -17.69 -9.60
C PRO A 238 -24.16 -17.37 -8.87
N VAL A 239 -23.34 -16.54 -9.52
CA VAL A 239 -22.01 -16.13 -9.05
C VAL A 239 -22.07 -14.79 -8.33
N ILE A 240 -21.38 -14.70 -7.20
CA ILE A 240 -21.03 -13.47 -6.48
C ILE A 240 -19.83 -12.84 -7.19
N GLU A 241 -20.07 -11.82 -8.01
CA GLU A 241 -19.01 -11.14 -8.79
C GLU A 241 -18.14 -10.27 -7.88
N THR A 242 -18.75 -9.48 -6.98
CA THR A 242 -18.02 -8.62 -6.05
C THR A 242 -18.73 -8.52 -4.70
N VAL A 243 -17.94 -8.26 -3.65
CA VAL A 243 -18.39 -7.87 -2.32
C VAL A 243 -17.57 -6.67 -1.86
N GLN A 244 -18.26 -5.65 -1.33
CA GLN A 244 -17.66 -4.57 -0.56
C GLN A 244 -18.23 -4.57 0.86
N VAL A 245 -17.36 -4.43 1.85
CA VAL A 245 -17.73 -4.27 3.26
C VAL A 245 -17.28 -2.90 3.76
N ALA A 246 -18.22 -1.99 3.95
CA ALA A 246 -17.98 -0.63 4.42
C ALA A 246 -18.34 -0.50 5.91
N PRO A 247 -17.36 -0.31 6.81
CA PRO A 247 -17.59 -0.02 8.22
C PRO A 247 -18.34 1.30 8.42
N ARG A 248 -19.19 1.36 9.45
CA ARG A 248 -19.88 2.57 9.90
C ARG A 248 -19.83 2.65 11.41
N LEU A 249 -18.93 3.48 11.93
CA LEU A 249 -18.65 3.52 13.37
C LEU A 249 -19.77 4.20 14.16
N GLN A 250 -20.36 5.27 13.61
CA GLN A 250 -21.42 6.07 14.25
C GLN A 250 -22.69 5.24 14.49
N THR A 251 -23.00 4.30 13.58
CA THR A 251 -24.11 3.37 13.74
C THR A 251 -23.68 2.02 14.33
N SER A 252 -22.39 1.69 14.42
CA SER A 252 -21.88 0.36 14.86
C SER A 252 -22.40 -0.79 13.99
N GLU A 253 -22.15 -0.70 12.69
CA GLU A 253 -22.56 -1.70 11.69
C GLU A 253 -21.57 -1.76 10.51
N ILE A 254 -21.73 -2.79 9.67
CA ILE A 254 -21.20 -2.80 8.30
C ILE A 254 -22.35 -2.66 7.31
N LEU A 255 -22.17 -1.80 6.30
CA LEU A 255 -22.92 -1.87 5.05
C LEU A 255 -22.18 -2.85 4.14
N ILE A 256 -22.91 -3.83 3.61
CA ILE A 256 -22.42 -4.82 2.66
C ILE A 256 -23.10 -4.54 1.33
N GLU A 257 -22.31 -4.31 0.28
CA GLU A 257 -22.77 -4.37 -1.10
C GLU A 257 -22.28 -5.66 -1.74
N THR A 258 -23.20 -6.41 -2.34
CA THR A 258 -22.88 -7.62 -3.12
C THR A 258 -23.41 -7.47 -4.54
N ARG A 259 -22.55 -7.71 -5.52
CA ARG A 259 -22.94 -7.87 -6.92
C ARG A 259 -23.06 -9.36 -7.24
N ILE A 260 -24.22 -9.80 -7.72
CA ILE A 260 -24.55 -11.21 -8.00
C ILE A 260 -25.10 -11.37 -9.41
N ARG A 261 -24.60 -12.34 -10.18
CA ARG A 261 -25.00 -12.61 -11.57
C ARG A 261 -25.53 -14.02 -11.78
N ASN A 262 -26.67 -14.11 -12.45
CA ASN A 262 -27.24 -15.36 -12.94
C ASN A 262 -26.92 -15.57 -14.43
N TYR A 263 -25.97 -16.45 -14.74
CA TYR A 263 -25.65 -16.89 -16.11
C TYR A 263 -26.73 -17.85 -16.67
N GLY A 264 -27.47 -18.55 -15.82
CA GLY A 264 -28.50 -19.52 -16.22
C GLY A 264 -29.91 -18.92 -16.40
N GLY A 265 -30.92 -19.80 -16.48
CA GLY A 265 -32.34 -19.41 -16.51
C GLY A 265 -32.81 -18.69 -15.23
N PRO A 266 -34.00 -18.04 -15.25
CA PRO A 266 -34.48 -17.22 -14.13
C PRO A 266 -34.61 -18.02 -12.83
N ARG A 267 -34.24 -17.41 -11.70
CA ARG A 267 -34.22 -18.07 -10.38
C ARG A 267 -34.45 -17.08 -9.23
N THR A 268 -34.77 -17.62 -8.06
CA THR A 268 -34.72 -16.89 -6.78
C THR A 268 -33.72 -17.59 -5.87
N VAL A 269 -32.84 -16.81 -5.25
CA VAL A 269 -31.75 -17.27 -4.37
C VAL A 269 -31.80 -16.55 -3.02
N THR A 270 -31.21 -17.15 -2.00
CA THR A 270 -31.12 -16.65 -0.63
C THR A 270 -29.74 -16.08 -0.38
N LEU A 271 -29.54 -14.79 -0.68
CA LEU A 271 -28.28 -14.11 -0.41
C LEU A 271 -28.11 -13.91 1.10
N ARG A 272 -27.10 -14.56 1.68
CA ARG A 272 -26.81 -14.60 3.12
C ARG A 272 -25.45 -13.96 3.40
N GLN A 273 -25.44 -13.11 4.43
CA GLN A 273 -24.27 -12.43 4.97
C GLN A 273 -24.03 -12.94 6.38
N GLN A 274 -22.80 -13.36 6.70
CA GLN A 274 -22.44 -13.94 8.00
C GLN A 274 -21.05 -13.45 8.41
N VAL A 275 -20.95 -12.64 9.46
CA VAL A 275 -19.64 -12.35 10.06
C VAL A 275 -19.17 -13.60 10.81
N ARG A 276 -17.92 -14.03 10.63
CA ARG A 276 -17.38 -15.27 11.21
C ARG A 276 -17.59 -15.29 12.74
N SER A 277 -18.22 -16.35 13.24
CA SER A 277 -18.62 -16.51 14.66
C SER A 277 -19.53 -15.41 15.23
N GLY A 278 -20.15 -14.59 14.38
CA GLY A 278 -20.93 -13.41 14.77
C GLY A 278 -22.35 -13.38 14.15
N PRO A 279 -22.94 -12.18 14.01
CA PRO A 279 -24.29 -12.01 13.48
C PRO A 279 -24.39 -12.28 11.98
N ALA A 280 -25.62 -12.57 11.52
CA ALA A 280 -25.94 -12.87 10.14
C ALA A 280 -27.29 -12.26 9.72
N VAL A 281 -27.43 -11.95 8.42
CA VAL A 281 -28.71 -11.58 7.78
C VAL A 281 -28.85 -12.32 6.45
N SER A 282 -30.09 -12.47 5.97
CA SER A 282 -30.35 -13.04 4.63
C SER A 282 -31.51 -12.34 3.93
N ARG A 283 -31.53 -12.42 2.59
CA ARG A 283 -32.55 -11.82 1.73
C ARG A 283 -32.81 -12.73 0.53
N LYS A 284 -34.08 -12.96 0.20
CA LYS A 284 -34.45 -13.59 -1.08
C LYS A 284 -34.29 -12.58 -2.23
N VAL A 285 -33.57 -12.97 -3.27
CA VAL A 285 -33.24 -12.15 -4.44
C VAL A 285 -33.71 -12.89 -5.69
N ALA A 286 -34.62 -12.28 -6.44
CA ALA A 286 -35.03 -12.76 -7.75
C ALA A 286 -34.10 -12.21 -8.86
N LEU A 287 -33.64 -13.10 -9.73
CA LEU A 287 -32.74 -12.85 -10.85
C LEU A 287 -33.37 -13.40 -12.15
N LYS A 288 -33.49 -12.56 -13.18
CA LYS A 288 -33.81 -12.98 -14.55
C LYS A 288 -32.63 -13.75 -15.16
N ALA A 289 -32.83 -14.36 -16.31
CA ALA A 289 -31.71 -14.94 -17.08
C ALA A 289 -30.73 -13.84 -17.50
N GLY A 290 -29.42 -14.08 -17.34
CA GLY A 290 -28.35 -13.13 -17.63
C GLY A 290 -28.23 -11.93 -16.67
N GLU A 291 -29.13 -11.76 -15.69
CA GLU A 291 -29.17 -10.59 -14.82
C GLU A 291 -27.99 -10.58 -13.84
N ALA A 292 -27.20 -9.50 -13.88
CA ALA A 292 -26.32 -9.08 -12.79
C ALA A 292 -27.05 -8.00 -11.97
N LYS A 293 -26.94 -8.07 -10.65
CA LYS A 293 -27.72 -7.26 -9.72
C LYS A 293 -26.90 -6.86 -8.51
N VAL A 294 -27.02 -5.59 -8.11
CA VAL A 294 -26.41 -5.06 -6.89
C VAL A 294 -27.43 -5.13 -5.75
N ILE A 295 -27.02 -5.69 -4.61
CA ILE A 295 -27.85 -5.85 -3.42
C ILE A 295 -27.09 -5.29 -2.21
N ARG A 296 -27.73 -4.37 -1.48
CA ARG A 296 -27.25 -3.85 -0.19
C ARG A 296 -27.93 -4.55 0.98
N GLN A 297 -27.15 -4.88 2.00
CA GLN A 297 -27.56 -5.48 3.29
C GLN A 297 -26.72 -4.87 4.42
N THR A 298 -27.26 -4.80 5.63
CA THR A 298 -26.56 -4.25 6.80
C THR A 298 -26.43 -5.31 7.89
N VAL A 299 -25.28 -5.38 8.56
CA VAL A 299 -25.06 -6.24 9.74
C VAL A 299 -24.60 -5.37 10.92
N ARG A 300 -25.35 -5.43 12.03
CA ARG A 300 -25.02 -4.75 13.29
C ARG A 300 -23.79 -5.38 13.93
N LEU A 301 -22.82 -4.58 14.36
CA LEU A 301 -21.62 -5.02 15.09
C LEU A 301 -21.37 -4.10 16.32
N PRO A 302 -22.25 -4.13 17.33
CA PRO A 302 -22.03 -3.39 18.58
C PRO A 302 -20.82 -3.95 19.34
N GLY A 303 -19.99 -3.07 19.90
CA GLY A 303 -18.80 -3.49 20.64
C GLY A 303 -17.68 -4.09 19.78
N ALA A 304 -17.66 -3.81 18.47
CA ALA A 304 -16.58 -4.25 17.60
C ALA A 304 -15.22 -3.68 18.05
N ILE A 305 -14.19 -4.52 17.94
CA ILE A 305 -12.80 -4.12 18.13
C ILE A 305 -12.37 -3.36 16.87
N LEU A 306 -11.88 -2.14 17.03
CA LEU A 306 -11.53 -1.29 15.91
C LEU A 306 -10.12 -1.62 15.38
N TRP A 307 -9.95 -1.55 14.06
CA TRP A 307 -8.65 -1.68 13.42
C TRP A 307 -7.87 -0.37 13.51
N SER A 308 -6.59 -0.44 13.86
CA SER A 308 -5.59 0.63 13.72
C SER A 308 -4.20 0.01 13.51
N PRO A 309 -3.17 0.81 13.13
CA PRO A 309 -1.79 0.33 13.08
C PRO A 309 -1.29 -0.32 14.38
N GLU A 310 -1.77 0.15 15.53
CA GLU A 310 -1.43 -0.37 16.86
C GLU A 310 -2.27 -1.61 17.25
N ASN A 311 -3.42 -1.81 16.61
CA ASN A 311 -4.36 -2.91 16.87
C ASN A 311 -5.00 -3.38 15.55
N PRO A 312 -4.30 -4.19 14.73
CA PRO A 312 -4.79 -4.63 13.42
C PRO A 312 -5.84 -5.75 13.53
N HIS A 313 -6.97 -5.47 14.17
CA HIS A 313 -8.05 -6.46 14.34
C HIS A 313 -8.86 -6.65 13.05
N LEU A 314 -8.91 -7.89 12.57
CA LEU A 314 -9.56 -8.27 11.32
C LEU A 314 -10.76 -9.19 11.56
N TYR A 315 -11.85 -8.91 10.86
CA TYR A 315 -13.03 -9.73 10.74
C TYR A 315 -13.06 -10.42 9.37
N GLU A 316 -13.84 -11.51 9.28
CA GLU A 316 -14.20 -12.13 8.01
C GLU A 316 -15.72 -12.11 7.84
N LEU A 317 -16.18 -11.63 6.68
CA LEU A 317 -17.55 -11.83 6.20
C LEU A 317 -17.58 -13.04 5.26
N LEU A 318 -18.52 -13.95 5.46
CA LEU A 318 -18.94 -14.94 4.49
C LEU A 318 -20.23 -14.46 3.81
N THR A 319 -20.11 -14.07 2.54
CA THR A 319 -21.25 -13.88 1.63
C THR A 319 -21.55 -15.21 0.95
N SER A 320 -22.82 -15.61 0.86
CA SER A 320 -23.20 -16.95 0.37
C SER A 320 -24.57 -16.97 -0.30
N SER A 321 -24.73 -17.90 -1.24
CA SER A 321 -25.99 -18.21 -1.95
C SER A 321 -26.09 -19.73 -2.20
N GLU A 322 -27.15 -20.18 -2.88
CA GLU A 322 -27.30 -21.58 -3.29
C GLU A 322 -26.35 -21.99 -4.45
N GLY A 323 -25.62 -21.06 -5.07
CA GLY A 323 -24.66 -21.35 -6.14
C GLY A 323 -23.19 -21.11 -5.79
N ASP A 324 -22.91 -20.18 -4.87
CA ASP A 324 -21.56 -19.64 -4.68
C ASP A 324 -21.40 -19.02 -3.28
N ASP A 325 -20.18 -19.06 -2.75
CA ASP A 325 -19.77 -18.33 -1.54
C ASP A 325 -18.45 -17.56 -1.72
N LEU A 326 -18.27 -16.50 -0.93
CA LEU A 326 -17.09 -15.65 -0.95
C LEU A 326 -16.77 -15.15 0.46
N ARG A 327 -15.50 -15.29 0.84
CA ARG A 327 -14.94 -14.74 2.07
C ARG A 327 -14.31 -13.37 1.79
N THR A 328 -14.55 -12.42 2.68
CA THR A 328 -14.01 -11.06 2.58
C THR A 328 -13.45 -10.65 3.94
N ARG A 329 -12.13 -10.41 4.00
CA ARG A 329 -11.49 -9.77 5.16
C ARG A 329 -11.93 -8.31 5.22
N PHE A 330 -12.12 -7.77 6.44
CA PHE A 330 -12.34 -6.35 6.67
C PHE A 330 -11.91 -5.97 8.09
N GLY A 331 -11.61 -4.69 8.32
CA GLY A 331 -11.36 -4.13 9.66
C GLY A 331 -12.38 -3.04 9.97
N MET A 332 -12.88 -2.99 11.21
CA MET A 332 -13.81 -1.94 11.64
C MET A 332 -13.04 -0.66 11.94
N ARG A 333 -12.98 0.29 11.00
CA ARG A 333 -12.29 1.56 11.20
C ARG A 333 -12.86 2.70 10.37
N GLU A 334 -12.47 3.91 10.71
CA GLU A 334 -12.70 5.12 9.91
C GLU A 334 -11.40 5.94 9.91
N LEU A 335 -10.87 6.23 8.71
CA LEU A 335 -9.86 7.29 8.54
C LEU A 335 -10.52 8.39 7.72
N ARG A 336 -10.52 9.61 8.27
CA ARG A 336 -10.95 10.82 7.59
C ARG A 336 -9.90 11.91 7.77
N PHE A 337 -9.95 12.95 6.96
CA PHE A 337 -9.28 14.21 7.25
C PHE A 337 -10.34 15.23 7.70
N ASP A 338 -9.90 16.46 7.97
CA ASP A 338 -10.70 17.50 8.59
C ASP A 338 -10.14 18.87 8.17
N THR A 339 -10.84 19.57 7.29
CA THR A 339 -10.40 20.86 6.74
C THR A 339 -10.40 21.97 7.80
N ALA A 340 -11.25 21.89 8.82
CA ALA A 340 -11.32 22.90 9.89
C ALA A 340 -10.12 22.86 10.85
N THR A 341 -9.60 21.67 11.16
CA THR A 341 -8.44 21.47 12.05
C THR A 341 -7.14 21.18 11.30
N ARG A 342 -7.23 20.86 10.00
CA ARG A 342 -6.13 20.45 9.11
C ARG A 342 -5.40 19.19 9.60
N ARG A 343 -6.16 18.22 10.12
CA ARG A 343 -5.67 16.94 10.69
C ARG A 343 -6.26 15.72 9.98
N ALA A 344 -5.59 14.59 10.14
CA ALA A 344 -6.20 13.28 9.98
C ALA A 344 -6.83 12.82 11.30
N TYR A 345 -7.91 12.06 11.21
CA TYR A 345 -8.60 11.43 12.34
C TYR A 345 -8.77 9.94 12.05
N LEU A 346 -8.22 9.10 12.93
CA LEU A 346 -8.43 7.65 12.92
C LEU A 346 -9.39 7.28 14.05
N ASN A 347 -10.47 6.59 13.73
CA ASN A 347 -11.49 6.11 14.67
C ASN A 347 -12.04 7.22 15.59
N GLY A 348 -12.20 8.43 15.03
CA GLY A 348 -12.71 9.61 15.72
C GLY A 348 -11.68 10.42 16.53
N LYS A 349 -10.42 9.98 16.62
CA LYS A 349 -9.35 10.67 17.38
C LYS A 349 -8.32 11.30 16.43
N PRO A 350 -7.69 12.44 16.77
CA PRO A 350 -6.57 12.97 15.98
C PRO A 350 -5.49 11.91 15.79
N TYR A 351 -4.94 11.80 14.59
CA TYR A 351 -3.93 10.80 14.27
C TYR A 351 -2.84 11.41 13.40
N PHE A 352 -1.58 11.30 13.84
CA PHE A 352 -0.44 11.85 13.10
C PHE A 352 0.15 10.79 12.18
N LEU A 353 0.08 11.04 10.87
CA LEU A 353 0.57 10.12 9.86
C LEU A 353 2.09 10.29 9.74
N ARG A 354 2.83 9.20 9.88
CA ARG A 354 4.29 9.18 9.96
C ARG A 354 4.81 7.93 9.26
N GLY A 355 5.76 8.10 8.36
CA GLY A 355 6.02 7.04 7.38
C GLY A 355 7.14 7.31 6.41
N SER A 356 7.19 6.45 5.39
CA SER A 356 8.11 6.60 4.26
C SER A 356 7.56 5.91 2.99
N ASN A 357 8.05 6.33 1.83
CA ASN A 357 7.59 5.87 0.51
C ASN A 357 8.24 4.53 0.09
N VAL A 358 7.46 3.65 -0.55
CA VAL A 358 7.92 2.39 -1.15
C VAL A 358 7.81 2.49 -2.67
N ALA A 359 8.97 2.61 -3.34
CA ALA A 359 9.05 2.70 -4.79
C ALA A 359 9.28 1.33 -5.45
N LEU A 360 8.26 0.46 -5.32
CA LEU A 360 8.33 -0.93 -5.76
C LEU A 360 8.61 -1.08 -7.26
N HIS A 361 7.92 -0.32 -8.10
CA HIS A 361 8.10 -0.39 -9.56
C HIS A 361 9.47 0.12 -10.02
N ARG A 362 10.15 0.99 -9.26
CA ARG A 362 11.57 1.32 -9.47
C ARG A 362 12.47 0.21 -8.96
N PHE A 363 12.23 -0.28 -7.73
CA PHE A 363 13.00 -1.36 -7.12
C PHE A 363 13.05 -2.62 -7.99
N MET A 364 12.01 -2.95 -8.75
CA MET A 364 12.01 -4.07 -9.70
C MET A 364 13.10 -4.00 -10.79
N GLU A 365 13.72 -2.84 -11.06
CA GLU A 365 14.92 -2.71 -11.91
C GLU A 365 16.25 -2.92 -11.17
N ASP A 366 16.26 -3.00 -9.85
CA ASP A 366 17.46 -3.26 -9.07
C ASP A 366 17.93 -4.72 -9.30
N PRO A 367 19.20 -4.96 -9.66
CA PRO A 367 19.74 -6.31 -9.81
C PRO A 367 19.55 -7.22 -8.59
N LYS A 368 19.40 -6.67 -7.38
CA LYS A 368 19.10 -7.42 -6.14
C LYS A 368 17.60 -7.69 -5.91
N SER A 369 16.67 -7.09 -6.67
CA SER A 369 15.23 -7.30 -6.45
C SER A 369 14.80 -8.75 -6.67
N ALA A 370 15.32 -9.40 -7.73
CA ALA A 370 15.16 -10.84 -7.99
C ALA A 370 13.72 -11.37 -7.70
N ARG A 371 13.56 -12.17 -6.62
CA ARG A 371 12.26 -12.70 -6.16
C ARG A 371 11.68 -11.97 -4.93
N LEU A 372 12.40 -11.02 -4.36
CA LEU A 372 12.06 -10.39 -3.07
C LEU A 372 10.65 -9.77 -3.01
N PRO A 373 10.11 -9.11 -4.07
CA PRO A 373 8.73 -8.60 -4.08
C PRO A 373 7.62 -9.66 -3.91
N TRP A 374 7.95 -10.95 -4.04
CA TRP A 374 7.03 -12.08 -3.93
C TRP A 374 7.46 -13.08 -2.83
N ASP A 375 8.43 -12.74 -1.99
CA ASP A 375 8.73 -13.48 -0.76
C ASP A 375 7.93 -12.87 0.41
N GLU A 376 6.93 -13.58 0.91
CA GLU A 376 6.07 -13.10 1.99
C GLU A 376 6.87 -12.73 3.25
N LYS A 377 7.97 -13.43 3.58
CA LYS A 377 8.76 -13.16 4.78
C LYS A 377 9.57 -11.87 4.62
N TRP A 378 10.12 -11.65 3.43
CA TRP A 378 10.80 -10.40 3.09
C TRP A 378 9.82 -9.23 3.13
N VAL A 379 8.67 -9.35 2.45
CA VAL A 379 7.64 -8.29 2.42
C VAL A 379 7.06 -8.03 3.82
N ARG A 380 6.82 -9.06 4.64
CA ARG A 380 6.32 -8.90 6.03
C ARG A 380 7.35 -8.27 6.96
N LYS A 381 8.66 -8.54 6.78
CA LYS A 381 9.72 -7.79 7.50
C LYS A 381 9.78 -6.33 7.04
N LEU A 382 9.68 -6.07 5.73
CA LEU A 382 9.70 -4.73 5.15
C LEU A 382 8.47 -3.90 5.59
N MET A 383 7.27 -4.45 5.51
CA MET A 383 6.00 -3.73 5.68
C MET A 383 5.47 -3.76 7.12
N GLY A 384 5.93 -4.68 7.97
CA GLY A 384 5.52 -4.77 9.38
C GLY A 384 6.66 -4.43 10.35
N GLN A 385 7.71 -5.24 10.36
CA GLN A 385 8.74 -5.19 11.41
C GLN A 385 9.56 -3.90 11.39
N ILE A 386 9.99 -3.45 10.20
CA ILE A 386 10.78 -2.21 10.08
C ILE A 386 9.95 -0.96 10.39
N PRO A 387 8.71 -0.76 9.86
CA PRO A 387 7.86 0.35 10.23
C PRO A 387 7.61 0.46 11.74
N LYS A 388 7.28 -0.65 12.40
CA LYS A 388 7.12 -0.70 13.87
C LYS A 388 8.39 -0.25 14.61
N ARG A 389 9.56 -0.71 14.16
CA ARG A 389 10.87 -0.32 14.72
C ARG A 389 11.25 1.14 14.45
N MET A 390 10.86 1.69 13.30
CA MET A 390 11.09 3.09 12.92
C MET A 390 9.97 4.04 13.41
N ASN A 391 9.02 3.56 14.23
CA ASN A 391 7.83 4.29 14.66
C ASN A 391 6.95 4.82 13.52
N TRP A 392 7.00 4.21 12.33
CA TRP A 392 6.09 4.49 11.22
C TRP A 392 4.74 3.79 11.40
N ASN A 393 3.66 4.47 11.04
CA ASN A 393 2.30 3.94 11.01
C ASN A 393 1.65 4.02 9.63
N SER A 394 2.36 4.57 8.63
CA SER A 394 1.86 4.75 7.27
C SER A 394 2.96 4.56 6.21
N ILE A 395 2.58 4.12 5.02
CA ILE A 395 3.44 3.95 3.83
C ILE A 395 2.67 4.40 2.58
N ARG A 396 3.33 5.12 1.67
CA ARG A 396 2.84 5.43 0.32
C ARG A 396 3.53 4.54 -0.71
N PHE A 397 2.80 4.00 -1.68
CA PHE A 397 3.38 3.28 -2.82
C PHE A 397 3.63 4.24 -3.99
N HIS A 398 4.87 4.67 -4.21
CA HIS A 398 5.23 5.67 -5.22
C HIS A 398 6.01 5.05 -6.40
N VAL A 399 5.56 5.05 -7.64
CA VAL A 399 4.23 5.35 -8.15
C VAL A 399 3.60 4.04 -8.62
N GLY A 400 2.30 3.88 -8.41
CA GLY A 400 1.55 2.69 -8.84
C GLY A 400 1.50 1.51 -7.85
N PRO A 401 0.48 0.63 -7.98
CA PRO A 401 0.10 -0.31 -6.92
C PRO A 401 0.94 -1.60 -6.87
N PRO A 402 1.03 -2.24 -5.69
CA PRO A 402 1.77 -3.49 -5.49
C PRO A 402 0.96 -4.76 -5.83
N PRO A 403 1.58 -5.95 -5.78
CA PRO A 403 0.87 -7.22 -5.70
C PRO A 403 -0.05 -7.29 -4.46
N GLU A 404 -1.19 -7.98 -4.56
CA GLU A 404 -2.25 -8.04 -3.53
C GLU A 404 -1.74 -8.46 -2.14
N MET A 405 -0.77 -9.39 -2.11
CA MET A 405 -0.07 -9.86 -0.91
C MET A 405 0.49 -8.72 -0.03
N TRP A 406 0.92 -7.60 -0.61
CA TRP A 406 1.46 -6.47 0.15
C TRP A 406 0.38 -5.74 0.97
N LEU A 407 -0.85 -5.71 0.48
CA LEU A 407 -2.00 -5.12 1.19
C LEU A 407 -2.57 -6.10 2.22
N ASP A 408 -2.61 -7.40 1.89
CA ASP A 408 -2.94 -8.47 2.86
C ASP A 408 -2.00 -8.45 4.08
N ILE A 409 -0.71 -8.16 3.85
CA ILE A 409 0.31 -7.99 4.90
C ILE A 409 0.13 -6.66 5.65
N ALA A 410 -0.17 -5.54 4.97
CA ALA A 410 -0.42 -4.27 5.65
C ALA A 410 -1.67 -4.30 6.56
N ASP A 411 -2.69 -5.08 6.17
CA ASP A 411 -3.88 -5.36 6.98
C ASP A 411 -3.55 -6.16 8.26
N ASP A 412 -2.71 -7.20 8.14
CA ASP A 412 -2.26 -8.06 9.25
C ASP A 412 -1.32 -7.31 10.20
N GLU A 413 -0.34 -6.60 9.64
CA GLU A 413 0.74 -5.98 10.41
C GLU A 413 0.31 -4.66 11.03
N GLY A 414 -0.69 -3.98 10.47
CA GLY A 414 -1.13 -2.67 10.95
C GLY A 414 -0.27 -1.54 10.41
N VAL A 415 -0.41 -1.23 9.13
CA VAL A 415 0.14 -0.01 8.51
C VAL A 415 -0.92 0.62 7.61
N LEU A 416 -1.11 1.94 7.72
CA LEU A 416 -1.97 2.69 6.80
C LEU A 416 -1.28 2.86 5.44
N ILE A 417 -1.95 2.42 4.38
CA ILE A 417 -1.46 2.55 3.01
C ILE A 417 -2.08 3.77 2.34
N PHE A 418 -1.24 4.63 1.78
CA PHE A 418 -1.65 5.55 0.71
C PHE A 418 -1.37 4.81 -0.61
N ASN A 419 -2.45 4.42 -1.26
CA ASN A 419 -2.42 3.53 -2.41
C ASN A 419 -2.43 4.40 -3.67
N GLU A 420 -1.34 4.42 -4.43
CA GLU A 420 -1.21 5.28 -5.60
C GLU A 420 -1.53 4.53 -6.90
N PHE A 421 -2.30 5.15 -7.80
CA PHE A 421 -2.40 4.72 -9.19
C PHE A 421 -1.20 5.26 -10.01
N TYR A 422 -0.75 4.54 -11.05
CA TYR A 422 0.58 4.74 -11.64
C TYR A 422 0.67 5.97 -12.57
N ILE A 423 0.59 7.19 -12.04
CA ILE A 423 0.63 8.43 -12.84
C ILE A 423 1.56 9.47 -12.20
N PHE A 424 2.84 9.49 -12.60
CA PHE A 424 3.76 10.60 -12.26
C PHE A 424 3.54 11.82 -13.17
N LYS A 425 3.13 11.58 -14.43
CA LYS A 425 2.67 12.63 -15.37
C LYS A 425 1.53 12.08 -16.23
N PHE A 426 0.50 12.89 -16.43
CA PHE A 426 -0.60 12.57 -17.32
C PHE A 426 -0.13 12.48 -18.78
N ARG A 427 -0.85 11.69 -19.58
CA ARG A 427 -0.65 11.47 -21.02
C ARG A 427 -1.97 11.75 -21.73
N GLU A 428 -2.02 12.76 -22.60
CA GLU A 428 -3.28 13.16 -23.23
C GLU A 428 -3.84 12.10 -24.18
N GLU A 429 -2.97 11.25 -24.74
CA GLU A 429 -3.37 10.12 -25.58
C GLU A 429 -4.25 9.09 -24.87
N TRP A 430 -4.25 9.04 -23.53
CA TRP A 430 -5.06 8.11 -22.76
C TRP A 430 -6.56 8.33 -22.98
N GLY A 431 -7.34 7.25 -23.10
CA GLY A 431 -8.78 7.32 -23.27
C GLY A 431 -9.47 7.56 -21.93
N THR A 432 -10.29 8.61 -21.80
CA THR A 432 -10.99 8.91 -20.54
C THR A 432 -11.82 7.72 -20.05
N ALA A 433 -12.55 7.03 -20.94
CA ALA A 433 -13.36 5.88 -20.57
C ALA A 433 -12.53 4.69 -20.05
N GLU A 434 -11.35 4.45 -20.63
CA GLU A 434 -10.44 3.37 -20.23
C GLU A 434 -9.85 3.65 -18.84
N LEU A 435 -9.27 4.84 -18.65
CA LEU A 435 -8.73 5.28 -17.36
C LEU A 435 -9.82 5.32 -16.28
N THR A 436 -11.05 5.71 -16.64
CA THR A 436 -12.19 5.69 -15.71
C THR A 436 -12.53 4.27 -15.26
N GLU A 437 -12.55 3.24 -16.14
CA GLU A 437 -12.84 1.88 -15.69
C GLU A 437 -11.63 1.23 -14.99
N GLU A 438 -10.38 1.47 -15.40
CA GLU A 438 -9.21 1.00 -14.64
C GLU A 438 -9.18 1.56 -13.21
N LEU A 439 -9.52 2.84 -13.00
CA LEU A 439 -9.63 3.40 -11.65
C LEU A 439 -10.82 2.78 -10.87
N LYS A 440 -11.96 2.49 -11.52
CA LYS A 440 -13.08 1.77 -10.90
C LYS A 440 -12.73 0.32 -10.53
N GLU A 441 -11.90 -0.35 -11.32
CA GLU A 441 -11.42 -1.70 -11.06
C GLU A 441 -10.37 -1.73 -9.96
N TRP A 442 -9.42 -0.80 -9.97
CA TRP A 442 -8.41 -0.64 -8.94
C TRP A 442 -9.03 -0.41 -7.55
N MET A 443 -10.05 0.47 -7.46
CA MET A 443 -10.88 0.58 -6.26
C MET A 443 -11.55 -0.74 -5.90
N ARG A 444 -12.15 -1.43 -6.88
CA ARG A 444 -12.94 -2.67 -6.72
C ARG A 444 -12.15 -3.87 -6.25
N ASP A 445 -10.89 -4.02 -6.67
CA ASP A 445 -9.99 -5.07 -6.19
C ASP A 445 -9.51 -4.80 -4.75
N GLN A 446 -9.47 -3.53 -4.29
CA GLN A 446 -8.71 -3.16 -3.08
C GLN A 446 -9.54 -2.48 -1.97
N TRP A 447 -10.83 -2.18 -2.20
CA TRP A 447 -11.71 -1.44 -1.26
C TRP A 447 -11.99 -2.11 0.10
N ASN A 448 -11.64 -3.39 0.27
CA ASN A 448 -11.93 -4.16 1.49
C ASN A 448 -10.75 -4.12 2.49
N HIS A 449 -9.54 -3.77 2.03
CA HIS A 449 -8.37 -3.65 2.89
C HIS A 449 -8.57 -2.50 3.90
N PRO A 450 -8.63 -2.75 5.23
CA PRO A 450 -8.63 -1.68 6.23
C PRO A 450 -7.32 -0.89 6.25
N SER A 451 -6.20 -1.44 5.75
CA SER A 451 -4.93 -0.72 5.60
C SER A 451 -5.01 0.44 4.61
N VAL A 452 -5.64 0.27 3.44
CA VAL A 452 -5.76 1.31 2.39
C VAL A 452 -6.56 2.51 2.90
N GLY A 453 -5.87 3.51 3.46
CA GLY A 453 -6.45 4.66 4.13
C GLY A 453 -6.85 5.79 3.17
N LEU A 454 -6.07 5.95 2.11
CA LEU A 454 -6.13 7.05 1.15
C LEU A 454 -6.00 6.48 -0.27
N TRP A 455 -6.88 6.92 -1.18
CA TRP A 455 -6.72 6.68 -2.61
C TRP A 455 -5.91 7.85 -3.18
N ASP A 456 -4.72 7.61 -3.69
CA ASP A 456 -3.89 8.62 -4.36
C ASP A 456 -3.96 8.39 -5.87
N ALA A 457 -4.53 9.36 -6.61
CA ALA A 457 -4.80 9.19 -8.03
C ALA A 457 -3.56 9.38 -8.92
N SER A 458 -2.56 10.14 -8.47
CA SER A 458 -1.39 10.52 -9.28
C SER A 458 -0.38 11.36 -8.49
N ASN A 459 0.90 11.00 -8.53
CA ASN A 459 1.97 11.84 -8.03
C ASN A 459 2.27 13.07 -8.93
N GLU A 460 2.48 14.26 -8.35
CA GLU A 460 2.94 15.50 -9.00
C GLU A 460 2.19 15.93 -10.28
N THR A 461 0.94 15.49 -10.47
CA THR A 461 0.21 15.69 -11.72
C THR A 461 -0.84 16.79 -11.59
N LEU A 462 -1.00 17.59 -12.65
CA LEU A 462 -2.05 18.59 -12.81
C LEU A 462 -2.74 18.33 -14.16
N ASN A 463 -4.00 17.90 -14.13
CA ASN A 463 -4.81 17.65 -15.32
C ASN A 463 -6.31 17.62 -14.97
N ASP A 464 -7.10 18.47 -15.63
CA ASP A 464 -8.54 18.68 -15.32
C ASP A 464 -9.41 17.42 -15.44
N ARG A 465 -8.95 16.38 -16.15
CA ARG A 465 -9.68 15.12 -16.34
C ARG A 465 -9.67 14.28 -15.07
N LEU A 466 -8.59 14.29 -14.27
CA LEU A 466 -8.49 13.49 -13.04
C LEU A 466 -9.55 13.90 -11.98
N PRO A 467 -9.72 15.19 -11.62
CA PRO A 467 -10.82 15.63 -10.75
C PRO A 467 -12.21 15.20 -11.23
N GLN A 468 -12.46 15.22 -12.55
CA GLN A 468 -13.74 14.83 -13.14
C GLN A 468 -14.00 13.33 -12.97
N ILE A 469 -12.98 12.50 -13.24
CA ILE A 469 -13.06 11.04 -13.07
C ILE A 469 -13.28 10.71 -11.58
N ILE A 470 -12.49 11.29 -10.67
CA ILE A 470 -12.65 11.07 -9.21
C ILE A 470 -14.07 11.46 -8.74
N SER A 471 -14.63 12.55 -9.27
CA SER A 471 -16.00 12.98 -8.98
C SER A 471 -17.06 11.96 -9.42
N GLU A 472 -16.88 11.31 -10.58
CA GLU A 472 -17.75 10.21 -11.03
C GLU A 472 -17.60 8.96 -10.14
N ILE A 473 -16.37 8.56 -9.79
CA ILE A 473 -16.11 7.22 -9.25
C ILE A 473 -16.06 7.14 -7.74
N ARG A 474 -15.80 8.24 -7.00
CA ARG A 474 -15.58 8.18 -5.54
C ARG A 474 -16.74 7.57 -4.76
N GLY A 475 -17.98 7.74 -5.25
CA GLY A 475 -19.19 7.16 -4.67
C GLY A 475 -19.31 5.64 -4.75
N LEU A 476 -18.36 4.96 -5.40
CA LEU A 476 -18.25 3.51 -5.42
C LEU A 476 -17.61 2.94 -4.14
N ASP A 477 -16.79 3.71 -3.41
CA ASP A 477 -16.33 3.32 -2.08
C ASP A 477 -17.34 3.79 -1.03
N LEU A 478 -18.17 2.86 -0.54
CA LEU A 478 -19.21 3.14 0.45
C LEU A 478 -18.64 3.40 1.86
N SER A 479 -17.33 3.23 2.04
CA SER A 479 -16.56 3.69 3.20
C SER A 479 -16.19 5.17 3.10
N ASN A 480 -16.39 5.80 1.93
CA ASN A 480 -16.08 7.20 1.62
C ASN A 480 -14.66 7.61 2.09
N ARG A 481 -13.65 6.81 1.71
CA ARG A 481 -12.24 7.20 1.89
C ARG A 481 -11.95 8.52 1.19
N ALA A 482 -11.04 9.29 1.78
CA ALA A 482 -10.51 10.51 1.16
C ALA A 482 -9.67 10.17 -0.08
N TRP A 483 -9.48 11.18 -0.94
CA TRP A 483 -8.60 11.13 -2.11
C TRP A 483 -7.45 12.12 -2.00
N ASP A 484 -6.27 11.72 -2.47
CA ASP A 484 -5.20 12.62 -2.93
C ASP A 484 -5.17 12.56 -4.46
N ASN A 485 -4.66 13.62 -5.10
CA ASN A 485 -4.77 13.80 -6.55
C ASN A 485 -3.60 14.62 -7.11
N GLY A 486 -2.41 14.45 -6.55
CA GLY A 486 -1.23 15.17 -7.00
C GLY A 486 -1.34 16.67 -6.76
N TYR A 487 -0.92 17.46 -7.76
CA TYR A 487 -0.99 18.92 -7.71
C TYR A 487 -2.35 19.50 -8.15
N ASN A 488 -3.35 18.67 -8.40
CA ASN A 488 -4.73 19.10 -8.66
C ASN A 488 -5.40 19.68 -7.39
N LEU A 489 -6.57 20.30 -7.57
CA LEU A 489 -7.43 20.66 -6.43
C LEU A 489 -8.13 19.42 -5.83
N PRO A 490 -8.35 19.40 -4.50
CA PRO A 490 -9.10 18.33 -3.82
C PRO A 490 -10.55 18.30 -4.31
N VAL A 491 -11.11 17.08 -4.44
CA VAL A 491 -12.44 16.87 -5.07
C VAL A 491 -13.56 16.83 -4.01
N GLY A 492 -13.25 16.37 -2.81
CA GLY A 492 -14.13 16.33 -1.64
C GLY A 492 -13.78 17.41 -0.61
N PRO A 493 -14.73 17.78 0.27
CA PRO A 493 -14.58 18.91 1.21
C PRO A 493 -13.49 18.68 2.29
N ASP A 494 -13.16 17.42 2.56
CA ASP A 494 -12.13 16.99 3.51
C ASP A 494 -11.14 16.01 2.84
N ASP A 495 -10.96 16.08 1.52
CA ASP A 495 -9.83 15.41 0.86
C ASP A 495 -8.53 16.14 1.22
N PRO A 496 -7.42 15.45 1.54
CA PRO A 496 -6.12 16.09 1.75
C PRO A 496 -5.49 16.60 0.45
N VAL A 497 -4.31 17.22 0.55
CA VAL A 497 -3.44 17.54 -0.59
C VAL A 497 -1.98 17.19 -0.29
N GLU A 498 -1.26 16.71 -1.30
CA GLU A 498 0.19 16.45 -1.23
C GLU A 498 1.05 17.73 -1.15
N HIS A 499 2.24 17.62 -0.54
CA HIS A 499 3.25 18.67 -0.50
C HIS A 499 4.65 18.06 -0.51
N HIS A 500 5.48 18.50 -1.47
CA HIS A 500 6.85 18.02 -1.68
C HIS A 500 7.91 19.10 -1.33
N PRO A 501 8.13 19.45 -0.05
CA PRO A 501 9.12 20.45 0.35
C PRO A 501 10.56 19.90 0.30
N TYR A 502 11.04 19.65 -0.92
CA TYR A 502 12.41 19.22 -1.22
C TYR A 502 13.44 20.35 -1.03
N LEU A 503 13.67 20.80 0.20
CA LEU A 503 14.51 21.98 0.49
C LEU A 503 15.93 21.89 -0.11
N PHE A 504 16.53 20.69 -0.14
CA PHE A 504 17.86 20.46 -0.73
C PHE A 504 17.92 20.45 -2.27
N ILE A 505 16.80 20.69 -2.97
CA ILE A 505 16.81 21.04 -4.41
C ILE A 505 17.20 22.51 -4.61
N ASP A 506 16.94 23.38 -3.63
CA ASP A 506 17.36 24.78 -3.69
C ASP A 506 18.86 24.87 -3.41
N LYS A 507 19.58 25.44 -4.38
CA LYS A 507 21.02 25.66 -4.33
C LYS A 507 21.43 26.72 -3.29
N ALA A 508 20.50 27.47 -2.72
CA ALA A 508 20.74 28.45 -1.65
C ALA A 508 20.41 27.95 -0.24
N PHE A 509 19.62 26.87 -0.08
CA PHE A 509 19.14 26.42 1.23
C PHE A 509 20.27 25.95 2.17
N ASN A 510 20.16 26.33 3.45
CA ASN A 510 20.97 25.80 4.53
C ASN A 510 20.10 25.38 5.72
N MET A 511 20.53 24.39 6.51
CA MET A 511 19.80 23.99 7.72
C MET A 511 19.62 25.16 8.73
N ALA A 512 20.52 26.14 8.72
CA ALA A 512 20.40 27.38 9.50
C ALA A 512 19.19 28.25 9.12
N ASP A 513 18.51 27.97 8.01
CA ASP A 513 17.26 28.65 7.64
C ASP A 513 16.03 28.03 8.33
N LEU A 514 16.10 26.74 8.71
CA LEU A 514 15.07 26.09 9.52
C LEU A 514 14.84 26.82 10.85
N GLU A 515 15.88 27.44 11.42
CA GLU A 515 15.80 28.26 12.64
C GLU A 515 14.76 29.39 12.54
N LYS A 516 14.50 29.89 11.33
CA LYS A 516 13.63 31.03 11.01
C LYS A 516 12.32 30.60 10.37
N MET A 517 12.22 29.35 9.90
CA MET A 517 11.04 28.83 9.22
C MET A 517 9.93 28.47 10.20
N THR A 518 8.68 28.66 9.78
CA THR A 518 7.49 28.40 10.60
C THR A 518 6.90 27.00 10.42
N GLY A 519 7.54 26.15 9.60
CA GLY A 519 7.00 24.86 9.16
C GLY A 519 5.81 24.99 8.20
N ALA A 520 5.47 26.21 7.73
CA ALA A 520 4.28 26.47 6.94
C ALA A 520 4.31 25.78 5.56
N THR A 521 3.29 24.98 5.28
CA THR A 521 3.08 24.26 4.01
C THR A 521 2.51 25.18 2.92
N ASN A 522 2.99 26.41 2.82
CA ASN A 522 2.36 27.46 2.00
C ASN A 522 2.87 27.50 0.55
N SER A 523 3.90 26.73 0.21
CA SER A 523 4.47 26.59 -1.14
C SER A 523 3.78 25.53 -2.00
N LEU A 524 2.53 25.18 -1.67
CA LEU A 524 1.67 24.33 -2.51
C LEU A 524 1.45 24.97 -3.89
N PRO A 525 1.45 24.19 -4.99
CA PRO A 525 1.05 24.70 -6.31
C PRO A 525 -0.37 25.30 -6.32
N ASN A 526 -1.26 24.72 -5.52
CA ASN A 526 -2.61 25.21 -5.25
C ASN A 526 -2.84 25.31 -3.72
N PRO A 527 -2.63 26.47 -3.09
CA PRO A 527 -2.85 26.63 -1.65
C PRO A 527 -4.34 26.50 -1.28
N THR A 528 -4.67 25.61 -0.35
CA THR A 528 -6.05 25.39 0.13
C THR A 528 -6.14 25.44 1.67
N GLY A 529 -7.36 25.46 2.19
CA GLY A 529 -7.60 25.30 3.64
C GLY A 529 -7.43 23.86 4.16
N HIS A 530 -7.22 22.87 3.28
CA HIS A 530 -7.34 21.45 3.61
C HIS A 530 -6.19 20.93 4.48
N ALA A 531 -6.35 19.71 5.00
CA ALA A 531 -5.27 18.97 5.63
C ALA A 531 -4.15 18.67 4.61
N VAL A 532 -2.91 19.03 4.93
CA VAL A 532 -1.76 18.78 4.06
C VAL A 532 -1.02 17.53 4.53
N ILE A 533 -0.62 16.69 3.60
CA ILE A 533 0.32 15.59 3.84
C ILE A 533 1.64 16.01 3.20
N ILE A 534 2.69 16.15 4.01
CA ILE A 534 4.05 16.16 3.47
C ILE A 534 4.35 14.70 3.13
N ASN A 535 4.04 14.29 1.91
CA ASN A 535 4.14 12.92 1.44
C ASN A 535 5.51 12.63 0.79
N GLU A 536 6.29 13.65 0.43
CA GLU A 536 7.70 13.50 0.02
C GLU A 536 8.61 14.62 0.56
N TYR A 537 9.76 14.24 1.09
CA TYR A 537 10.90 15.12 1.34
C TYR A 537 12.17 14.29 1.50
N ASP A 538 13.31 14.84 1.04
CA ASP A 538 14.71 14.48 1.35
C ASP A 538 15.65 15.24 0.39
N TRP A 539 15.80 14.73 -0.84
CA TRP A 539 16.76 15.16 -1.88
C TRP A 539 18.26 14.98 -1.51
N LEU A 540 18.56 14.00 -0.65
CA LEU A 540 19.92 13.62 -0.21
C LEU A 540 20.30 12.19 -0.61
N TRP A 541 19.42 11.43 -1.28
CA TRP A 541 19.62 10.04 -1.71
C TRP A 541 21.06 9.66 -2.10
N LEU A 542 21.51 8.56 -1.51
CA LEU A 542 22.75 7.85 -1.81
C LEU A 542 22.44 6.43 -2.28
N GLN A 543 23.20 5.94 -3.25
CA GLN A 543 23.21 4.54 -3.67
C GLN A 543 23.68 3.64 -2.52
N ARG A 544 23.48 2.32 -2.64
CA ARG A 544 23.92 1.35 -1.61
C ARG A 544 25.44 1.23 -1.43
N ASP A 545 26.25 1.77 -2.35
CA ASP A 545 27.70 1.93 -2.20
C ASP A 545 28.12 3.31 -1.61
N GLY A 546 27.13 4.15 -1.27
CA GLY A 546 27.31 5.50 -0.77
C GLY A 546 27.75 6.52 -1.82
N SER A 547 27.61 6.24 -3.12
CA SER A 547 27.74 7.25 -4.18
C SER A 547 26.45 8.08 -4.35
N PRO A 548 26.51 9.36 -4.75
CA PRO A 548 25.32 10.15 -5.07
C PRO A 548 24.52 9.60 -6.26
N THR A 549 23.19 9.72 -6.21
CA THR A 549 22.32 9.43 -7.36
C THR A 549 22.48 10.51 -8.45
N ASP A 550 21.96 10.27 -9.66
CA ASP A 550 21.96 11.31 -10.72
C ASP A 550 21.13 12.55 -10.32
N GLY A 551 20.14 12.39 -9.44
CA GLY A 551 19.32 13.48 -8.90
C GLY A 551 20.01 14.34 -7.84
N THR A 552 20.98 13.77 -7.09
CA THR A 552 21.58 14.43 -5.90
C THR A 552 23.06 14.77 -6.06
N ARG A 553 23.71 14.41 -7.17
CA ARG A 553 25.14 14.67 -7.43
C ARG A 553 25.55 16.14 -7.22
N GLU A 554 24.74 17.10 -7.67
CA GLU A 554 25.01 18.53 -7.49
C GLU A 554 24.76 19.04 -6.06
N THR A 555 23.92 18.35 -5.28
CA THR A 555 23.69 18.64 -3.85
C THR A 555 24.87 18.11 -3.03
N TRP A 556 25.31 16.87 -3.29
CA TRP A 556 26.42 16.24 -2.59
C TRP A 556 27.77 16.94 -2.81
N SER A 557 28.06 17.43 -4.02
CA SER A 557 29.29 18.18 -4.30
C SER A 557 29.39 19.52 -3.56
N LYS A 558 28.27 20.04 -3.04
CA LYS A 558 28.22 21.21 -2.15
C LYS A 558 28.32 20.83 -0.68
N LEU A 559 27.57 19.81 -0.26
CA LEU A 559 27.47 19.40 1.15
C LEU A 559 28.79 18.86 1.70
N ILE A 560 29.55 18.13 0.88
CA ILE A 560 30.87 17.61 1.25
C ILE A 560 31.78 17.51 0.02
N PRO A 561 32.53 18.59 -0.30
CA PRO A 561 33.48 18.59 -1.41
C PRO A 561 34.62 17.58 -1.20
N GLY A 562 35.08 16.96 -2.29
CA GLY A 562 36.32 16.18 -2.31
C GLY A 562 36.16 14.67 -2.07
N ASP A 563 37.19 14.08 -1.48
CA ASP A 563 37.49 12.65 -1.36
C ASP A 563 36.75 11.91 -0.23
N SER A 564 35.57 12.42 0.14
CA SER A 564 34.74 11.85 1.22
C SER A 564 34.45 10.35 1.05
N THR A 565 34.40 9.63 2.17
CA THR A 565 34.05 8.22 2.18
C THR A 565 32.53 8.00 2.08
N PRO A 566 32.08 6.81 1.63
CA PRO A 566 30.67 6.40 1.73
C PRO A 566 30.09 6.57 3.15
N LYS A 567 30.88 6.23 4.19
CA LYS A 567 30.47 6.31 5.59
C LYS A 567 30.17 7.76 6.02
N GLU A 568 31.02 8.70 5.65
CA GLU A 568 30.81 10.12 5.98
C GLU A 568 29.59 10.70 5.27
N ARG A 569 29.33 10.28 4.02
CA ARG A 569 28.12 10.67 3.31
C ARG A 569 26.86 10.07 3.94
N PHE A 570 26.82 8.79 4.28
CA PHE A 570 25.67 8.20 4.98
C PHE A 570 25.41 8.86 6.35
N ALA A 571 26.47 9.11 7.14
CA ALA A 571 26.34 9.82 8.42
C ALA A 571 25.78 11.24 8.25
N LEU A 572 26.26 11.99 7.25
CA LEU A 572 25.76 13.34 6.94
C LEU A 572 24.33 13.31 6.40
N GLN A 573 23.98 12.36 5.53
CA GLN A 573 22.63 12.17 5.00
C GLN A 573 21.64 11.95 6.14
N ALA A 574 21.90 10.96 7.01
CA ALA A 574 21.03 10.60 8.11
C ALA A 574 20.87 11.75 9.12
N TYR A 575 21.94 12.49 9.41
CA TYR A 575 21.91 13.68 10.25
C TYR A 575 21.01 14.79 9.70
N LEU A 576 21.17 15.14 8.42
CA LEU A 576 20.39 16.20 7.78
C LEU A 576 18.92 15.81 7.61
N LEU A 577 18.65 14.59 7.16
CA LEU A 577 17.30 14.05 6.98
C LEU A 577 16.54 13.90 8.30
N ALA A 578 17.20 13.44 9.37
CA ALA A 578 16.61 13.46 10.71
C ALA A 578 16.28 14.89 11.13
N GLY A 579 17.16 15.86 10.86
CA GLY A 579 16.90 17.28 11.09
C GLY A 579 15.63 17.81 10.41
N LEU A 580 15.43 17.48 9.12
CA LEU A 580 14.20 17.81 8.40
C LEU A 580 12.97 17.10 9.00
N THR A 581 13.11 15.83 9.35
CA THR A 581 12.03 15.01 9.94
C THR A 581 11.59 15.54 11.30
N GLU A 582 12.55 15.83 12.18
CA GLU A 582 12.32 16.47 13.48
C GLU A 582 11.60 17.82 13.29
N PHE A 583 12.07 18.67 12.37
CA PHE A 583 11.47 19.97 12.07
C PHE A 583 10.00 19.86 11.59
N TRP A 584 9.72 19.08 10.54
CA TRP A 584 8.36 18.96 10.00
C TRP A 584 7.37 18.37 11.02
N ARG A 585 7.80 17.41 11.86
CA ARG A 585 6.98 16.89 12.96
C ARG A 585 6.80 17.92 14.07
N ALA A 586 7.86 18.61 14.49
CA ALA A 586 7.85 19.55 15.62
C ALA A 586 6.97 20.78 15.40
N HIS A 587 6.84 21.26 14.16
CA HIS A 587 5.97 22.38 13.83
C HIS A 587 4.48 22.02 13.73
N ARG A 588 4.12 20.73 13.67
CA ARG A 588 2.74 20.22 13.53
C ARG A 588 1.91 20.90 12.44
N ALA A 589 2.52 21.42 11.37
CA ALA A 589 1.80 22.14 10.30
C ALA A 589 1.01 21.21 9.36
N ALA A 590 1.46 19.96 9.20
CA ALA A 590 0.84 18.95 8.36
C ALA A 590 0.03 17.91 9.18
N ALA A 591 -0.88 17.20 8.51
CA ALA A 591 -1.54 16.00 9.02
C ALA A 591 -0.64 14.75 8.92
N GLY A 592 0.31 14.74 7.96
CA GLY A 592 1.28 13.68 7.79
C GLY A 592 2.67 14.15 7.39
N VAL A 593 3.69 13.36 7.77
CA VAL A 593 5.10 13.53 7.41
C VAL A 593 5.65 12.16 6.97
N ILE A 594 5.76 11.97 5.67
CA ILE A 594 6.17 10.72 5.00
C ILE A 594 7.46 11.02 4.23
N HIS A 595 8.55 10.33 4.58
CA HIS A 595 9.85 10.53 3.95
C HIS A 595 9.94 9.91 2.55
N PHE A 596 10.70 10.51 1.64
CA PHE A 596 11.05 9.89 0.36
C PHE A 596 12.53 9.47 0.36
N CYS A 597 12.92 8.20 0.36
CA CYS A 597 12.11 6.98 0.35
C CYS A 597 12.74 5.83 1.16
N PHE A 598 11.90 4.83 1.47
CA PHE A 598 12.27 3.63 2.22
C PHE A 598 12.86 2.57 1.28
N LEU A 599 12.06 2.16 0.30
CA LEU A 599 12.47 1.22 -0.76
C LEU A 599 12.55 1.96 -2.10
N SER A 600 13.64 1.76 -2.84
CA SER A 600 13.81 2.14 -4.24
C SER A 600 14.97 1.33 -4.82
N TYR A 601 15.23 1.46 -6.12
CA TYR A 601 16.43 0.91 -6.76
C TYR A 601 17.75 1.55 -6.30
N SER A 602 18.87 0.89 -6.56
CA SER A 602 20.22 1.45 -6.44
C SER A 602 21.05 1.06 -7.67
N VAL A 603 20.87 1.82 -8.76
CA VAL A 603 21.45 1.55 -10.10
C VAL A 603 22.11 2.80 -10.68
N PRO A 604 23.13 2.72 -11.55
CA PRO A 604 23.97 3.88 -11.92
C PRO A 604 23.27 5.09 -12.58
N TYR A 605 22.00 4.93 -12.98
CA TYR A 605 21.17 5.97 -13.62
C TYR A 605 19.95 6.37 -12.76
N SER A 606 19.85 5.89 -11.51
CA SER A 606 18.74 6.21 -10.62
C SER A 606 18.74 7.68 -10.21
N ASN A 607 17.54 8.24 -10.04
CA ASN A 607 17.35 9.58 -9.47
C ASN A 607 17.22 9.53 -7.93
N SER A 608 16.71 8.43 -7.38
CA SER A 608 16.49 8.18 -5.95
C SER A 608 17.03 6.82 -5.52
N SER A 609 17.13 6.59 -4.21
CA SER A 609 17.61 5.32 -3.62
C SER A 609 17.03 5.13 -2.21
N GLY A 610 16.88 3.86 -1.80
CA GLY A 610 16.42 3.48 -0.46
C GLY A 610 17.55 3.36 0.55
N ASN A 611 17.21 3.38 1.84
CA ASN A 611 18.18 3.51 2.94
C ASN A 611 18.60 2.15 3.54
N PHE A 612 19.07 1.24 2.69
CA PHE A 612 19.47 -0.13 3.05
C PHE A 612 20.96 -0.39 2.79
N SER A 613 21.67 -0.88 3.80
CA SER A 613 23.05 -1.40 3.62
C SER A 613 23.04 -2.78 2.97
N ASP A 614 22.08 -3.63 3.35
CA ASP A 614 21.77 -4.87 2.64
C ASP A 614 20.26 -5.03 2.44
N ILE A 615 19.83 -4.98 1.18
CA ILE A 615 18.42 -5.06 0.79
C ILE A 615 17.89 -6.51 0.77
N GLU A 616 18.76 -7.51 0.57
CA GLU A 616 18.34 -8.92 0.53
C GLU A 616 17.96 -9.40 1.94
N ASN A 617 18.78 -9.05 2.95
CA ASN A 617 18.51 -9.36 4.35
C ASN A 617 17.70 -8.28 5.08
N LEU A 618 17.32 -7.18 4.43
CA LEU A 618 16.63 -6.01 5.01
C LEU A 618 17.35 -5.47 6.25
N ILE A 619 18.61 -5.08 6.06
CA ILE A 619 19.45 -4.35 7.02
C ILE A 619 19.48 -2.89 6.56
N LEU A 620 18.95 -1.98 7.37
CA LEU A 620 19.01 -0.54 7.11
C LEU A 620 20.46 -0.05 7.08
N GLU A 621 20.67 1.15 6.55
CA GLU A 621 21.90 1.88 6.84
C GLU A 621 21.91 2.27 8.34
N PRO A 622 22.97 1.98 9.11
CA PRO A 622 22.94 2.11 10.58
C PRO A 622 22.83 3.56 11.10
N HIS A 623 23.36 4.56 10.40
CA HIS A 623 23.18 5.97 10.77
C HIS A 623 21.73 6.40 10.47
N PHE A 624 21.14 5.95 9.36
CA PHE A 624 19.72 6.16 9.06
C PHE A 624 18.81 5.55 10.14
N GLU A 625 19.05 4.29 10.53
CA GLU A 625 18.26 3.63 11.59
C GLU A 625 18.36 4.37 12.94
N ASP A 626 19.55 4.83 13.31
CA ASP A 626 19.78 5.65 14.51
C ASP A 626 19.11 7.04 14.42
N TYR A 627 19.53 7.89 13.48
CA TYR A 627 19.09 9.29 13.44
C TYR A 627 17.62 9.43 13.00
N VAL A 628 17.19 8.73 11.95
CA VAL A 628 15.82 8.86 11.43
C VAL A 628 14.82 8.09 12.29
N GLY A 629 15.23 6.99 12.93
CA GLY A 629 14.41 6.29 13.93
C GLY A 629 14.06 7.20 15.12
N GLN A 630 15.07 7.86 15.70
CA GLN A 630 14.87 8.86 16.75
C GLN A 630 13.93 10.01 16.31
N ALA A 631 14.13 10.52 15.09
CA ALA A 631 13.31 11.60 14.54
C ALA A 631 11.82 11.25 14.35
N PHE A 632 11.46 9.96 14.27
CA PHE A 632 10.07 9.48 14.15
C PHE A 632 9.42 9.00 15.47
N ASN A 633 10.15 8.97 16.60
CA ASN A 633 9.61 8.54 17.90
C ASN A 633 8.32 9.29 18.31
N PRO A 634 7.33 8.64 18.97
CA PRO A 634 6.04 9.25 19.31
C PRO A 634 6.12 10.51 20.17
N LEU A 635 7.10 10.54 21.09
CA LEU A 635 7.51 11.75 21.79
C LEU A 635 8.66 12.40 21.00
N GLY A 636 8.32 13.20 19.99
CA GLY A 636 9.32 13.86 19.14
C GLY A 636 10.06 14.98 19.89
N VAL A 637 11.35 15.16 19.55
CA VAL A 637 12.23 16.21 20.09
C VAL A 637 12.95 16.87 18.91
N TYR A 638 13.07 18.19 18.91
CA TYR A 638 13.76 18.98 17.90
C TYR A 638 14.51 20.15 18.54
N ILE A 639 15.85 20.18 18.43
CA ILE A 639 16.62 21.39 18.75
C ILE A 639 16.54 22.33 17.55
N ASN A 640 15.90 23.49 17.71
CA ASN A 640 15.91 24.54 16.70
C ASN A 640 17.20 25.37 16.77
N PHE A 641 18.33 24.71 16.46
CA PHE A 641 19.67 25.28 16.39
C PHE A 641 20.49 24.47 15.38
N TRP A 642 21.04 25.15 14.38
CA TRP A 642 21.76 24.62 13.23
C TRP A 642 23.03 25.41 12.90
N GLN A 643 23.28 26.54 13.58
CA GLN A 643 24.55 27.25 13.49
C GLN A 643 25.74 26.29 13.79
N PRO A 644 26.78 26.25 12.95
CA PRO A 644 27.87 25.27 13.09
C PRO A 644 28.84 25.57 14.24
N ASN A 645 28.69 26.70 14.94
CA ASN A 645 29.57 27.14 16.01
C ASN A 645 28.79 27.56 17.27
N LEU A 646 29.35 27.28 18.44
CA LEU A 646 28.92 27.83 19.74
C LEU A 646 30.03 28.73 20.30
N LYS A 647 29.66 29.87 20.87
CA LYS A 647 30.63 30.84 21.41
C LYS A 647 31.08 30.44 22.82
N ALA A 648 32.37 30.20 22.98
CA ALA A 648 33.00 29.80 24.24
C ALA A 648 32.77 30.84 25.35
N ASN A 649 32.66 30.38 26.60
CA ASN A 649 32.40 31.22 27.79
C ASN A 649 31.10 32.05 27.71
N THR A 650 30.10 31.60 26.95
CA THR A 650 28.78 32.26 26.91
C THR A 650 27.66 31.35 27.41
N LYS A 651 26.44 31.89 27.49
CA LYS A 651 25.23 31.17 27.84
C LYS A 651 24.35 31.09 26.60
N GLN A 652 24.32 29.95 25.92
CA GLN A 652 23.46 29.76 24.77
C GLN A 652 22.04 29.44 25.24
N ARG A 653 21.05 30.18 24.73
CA ARG A 653 19.63 29.84 24.87
C ARG A 653 19.20 29.04 23.65
N LEU A 654 18.56 27.90 23.87
CA LEU A 654 18.17 26.93 22.85
C LEU A 654 16.66 26.73 22.90
N ALA A 655 16.00 26.78 21.75
CA ALA A 655 14.60 26.37 21.63
C ALA A 655 14.56 24.86 21.35
N VAL A 656 14.06 24.08 22.31
CA VAL A 656 13.80 22.65 22.14
C VAL A 656 12.30 22.46 21.99
N MET A 657 11.86 22.18 20.77
CA MET A 657 10.47 21.88 20.45
C MET A 657 10.23 20.40 20.70
N MET A 658 9.09 20.06 21.31
CA MET A 658 8.70 18.69 21.61
C MET A 658 7.24 18.46 21.24
N VAL A 659 6.94 17.25 20.76
CA VAL A 659 5.60 16.85 20.32
C VAL A 659 5.21 15.49 20.88
N ASN A 660 3.92 15.30 21.15
CA ASN A 660 3.37 14.03 21.63
C ASN A 660 2.35 13.49 20.61
N ASP A 661 2.63 12.36 19.97
CA ASP A 661 1.71 11.69 19.04
C ASP A 661 0.59 10.92 19.76
N ALA A 662 0.73 10.61 21.06
CA ALA A 662 -0.18 9.75 21.80
C ALA A 662 -1.34 10.53 22.45
N GLU A 663 -2.45 9.82 22.72
CA GLU A 663 -3.63 10.36 23.42
C GLU A 663 -3.37 10.69 24.90
N GLN A 664 -2.45 9.96 25.54
CA GLN A 664 -2.09 10.19 26.94
C GLN A 664 -1.04 11.31 27.05
N PRO A 665 -1.08 12.14 28.12
CA PRO A 665 -0.04 13.13 28.36
C PRO A 665 1.32 12.47 28.60
N ALA A 666 2.40 13.17 28.25
CA ALA A 666 3.77 12.74 28.46
C ALA A 666 4.52 13.73 29.36
N SER A 667 5.09 13.24 30.45
CA SER A 667 5.91 13.98 31.41
C SER A 667 7.26 13.28 31.64
N GLY A 668 8.22 14.01 32.20
CA GLY A 668 9.56 13.50 32.47
C GLY A 668 10.64 14.57 32.44
N ARG A 669 11.88 14.17 32.14
CA ARG A 669 13.07 15.03 32.20
C ARG A 669 13.62 15.31 30.80
N LEU A 670 13.78 16.58 30.45
CA LEU A 670 14.49 17.02 29.26
C LEU A 670 15.92 17.41 29.68
N VAL A 671 16.89 16.65 29.21
CA VAL A 671 18.32 16.96 29.34
C VAL A 671 18.77 17.63 28.05
N VAL A 672 19.52 18.73 28.15
CA VAL A 672 20.30 19.28 27.04
C VAL A 672 21.76 19.28 27.44
N SER A 673 22.62 18.60 26.67
CA SER A 673 24.02 18.41 26.98
C SER A 673 24.92 18.77 25.79
N LEU A 674 26.19 19.07 26.09
CA LEU A 674 27.23 19.28 25.12
C LEU A 674 28.36 18.28 25.40
N THR A 675 28.59 17.39 24.45
CA THR A 675 29.50 16.25 24.61
C THR A 675 30.55 16.27 23.51
N ARG A 676 31.83 16.19 23.87
CA ARG A 676 32.94 16.12 22.90
C ARG A 676 32.87 14.84 22.08
N GLU A 677 33.51 14.82 20.90
CA GLU A 677 33.58 13.63 20.03
C GLU A 677 34.19 12.38 20.70
N ASN A 678 34.94 12.54 21.80
CA ASN A 678 35.47 11.44 22.63
C ASN A 678 34.50 10.97 23.74
N GLY A 679 33.23 11.39 23.73
CA GLY A 679 32.20 11.02 24.71
C GLY A 679 32.25 11.78 26.04
N THR A 680 33.14 12.77 26.21
CA THR A 680 33.21 13.57 27.44
C THR A 680 32.14 14.67 27.46
N GLU A 681 31.16 14.59 28.36
CA GLU A 681 30.22 15.69 28.64
C GLU A 681 31.00 16.90 29.19
N VAL A 682 30.74 18.09 28.64
CA VAL A 682 31.41 19.36 29.02
C VAL A 682 30.44 20.49 29.36
N ALA A 683 29.15 20.31 29.11
CA ALA A 683 28.08 21.11 29.68
C ALA A 683 26.78 20.32 29.74
N LYS A 684 25.92 20.64 30.71
CA LYS A 684 24.59 20.05 30.87
C LYS A 684 23.61 21.06 31.44
N SER A 685 22.36 20.98 30.99
CA SER A 685 21.19 21.66 31.53
C SER A 685 20.04 20.64 31.61
N GLU A 686 19.15 20.75 32.58
CA GLU A 686 18.07 19.78 32.79
C GLU A 686 16.81 20.48 33.33
N LEU A 687 15.65 20.11 32.79
CA LEU A 687 14.34 20.59 33.25
C LEU A 687 13.28 19.49 33.19
N HIS A 688 12.16 19.71 33.86
CA HIS A 688 10.99 18.83 33.77
C HIS A 688 10.07 19.28 32.61
N PHE A 689 9.67 18.36 31.75
CA PHE A 689 8.70 18.59 30.68
C PHE A 689 7.33 17.99 31.01
N SER A 690 6.26 18.61 30.51
CA SER A 690 4.91 18.03 30.47
C SER A 690 4.21 18.49 29.20
N ILE A 691 3.65 17.53 28.44
CA ILE A 691 3.02 17.78 27.14
C ILE A 691 1.68 17.02 27.13
N PRO A 692 0.54 17.68 26.81
CA PRO A 692 -0.75 17.02 26.77
C PRO A 692 -0.82 15.97 25.64
N GLY A 693 -1.84 15.13 25.69
CA GLY A 693 -2.17 14.22 24.59
C GLY A 693 -2.32 14.96 23.26
N PHE A 694 -1.77 14.40 22.19
CA PHE A 694 -1.70 14.99 20.83
C PHE A 694 -1.00 16.36 20.74
N GLY A 695 -0.34 16.82 21.82
CA GLY A 695 0.12 18.19 21.98
C GLY A 695 1.52 18.50 21.44
N GLN A 696 1.94 19.75 21.68
CA GLN A 696 3.30 20.23 21.47
C GLN A 696 3.68 21.28 22.54
N HIS A 697 4.98 21.45 22.80
CA HIS A 697 5.50 22.53 23.64
C HIS A 697 6.94 22.91 23.23
N THR A 698 7.33 24.17 23.41
CA THR A 698 8.68 24.65 23.11
C THR A 698 9.37 25.12 24.38
N TYR A 699 10.36 24.35 24.82
CA TYR A 699 11.17 24.65 26.00
C TYR A 699 12.35 25.55 25.64
N ALA A 700 12.50 26.67 26.35
CA ALA A 700 13.67 27.53 26.23
C ALA A 700 14.74 27.07 27.22
N VAL A 701 15.69 26.26 26.76
CA VAL A 701 16.76 25.67 27.60
C VAL A 701 17.99 26.54 27.55
N ASP A 702 18.49 26.90 28.73
CA ASP A 702 19.69 27.70 28.92
C ASP A 702 20.90 26.78 29.18
N LEU A 703 21.94 26.85 28.35
CA LEU A 703 23.15 26.02 28.42
C LEU A 703 24.43 26.88 28.51
N GLY A 704 25.29 26.60 29.49
CA GLY A 704 26.60 27.26 29.62
C GLY A 704 27.64 26.63 28.70
N ILE A 705 28.30 27.40 27.85
CA ILE A 705 29.28 26.92 26.87
C ILE A 705 30.70 27.05 27.44
N PRO A 706 31.51 25.97 27.47
CA PRO A 706 32.83 25.97 28.10
C PRO A 706 33.86 26.80 27.33
N ALA A 707 35.00 27.09 27.99
CA ALA A 707 36.11 27.88 27.44
C ALA A 707 36.87 27.20 26.27
N ALA A 708 36.81 25.87 26.20
CA ALA A 708 37.70 25.05 25.39
C ALA A 708 37.19 24.90 23.95
N VAL A 709 38.03 25.26 22.98
CA VAL A 709 37.77 25.02 21.56
C VAL A 709 37.74 23.52 21.29
N ALA A 710 36.60 23.01 20.83
CA ALA A 710 36.39 21.58 20.60
C ALA A 710 35.22 21.35 19.63
N LYS A 711 35.29 20.26 18.85
CA LYS A 711 34.11 19.69 18.21
C LYS A 711 33.27 18.94 19.25
N CYS A 712 31.96 19.15 19.22
CA CYS A 712 31.01 18.57 20.13
C CYS A 712 29.72 18.16 19.39
N ILE A 713 28.98 17.24 20.01
CA ILE A 713 27.57 17.00 19.76
C ILE A 713 26.80 17.78 20.83
N LEU A 714 25.92 18.68 20.40
CA LEU A 714 24.86 19.26 21.21
C LEU A 714 23.66 18.31 21.12
N GLU A 715 23.20 17.77 22.25
CA GLU A 715 22.09 16.82 22.32
C GLU A 715 20.96 17.35 23.19
N ALA A 716 19.71 17.03 22.82
CA ALA A 716 18.53 17.14 23.65
C ALA A 716 17.89 15.75 23.77
N ALA A 717 17.86 15.22 24.99
CA ALA A 717 17.38 13.89 25.31
C ALA A 717 16.15 13.98 26.25
N ALA A 718 14.99 13.55 25.76
CA ALA A 718 13.75 13.53 26.52
C ALA A 718 13.50 12.13 27.12
N TYR A 719 13.63 12.03 28.44
CA TYR A 719 13.36 10.84 29.24
C TYR A 719 11.92 10.91 29.76
N SER A 720 10.97 10.23 29.11
CA SER A 720 9.59 10.15 29.59
C SER A 720 9.44 9.15 30.74
N GLU A 721 8.56 9.44 31.68
CA GLU A 721 8.22 8.54 32.77
C GLU A 721 7.75 7.17 32.24
N GLY A 722 8.27 6.09 32.82
CA GLY A 722 7.97 4.72 32.40
C GLY A 722 8.73 4.20 31.17
N ASN A 723 9.50 5.04 30.45
CA ASN A 723 10.38 4.60 29.37
C ASN A 723 11.85 4.65 29.82
N LEU A 724 12.65 3.66 29.39
CA LEU A 724 14.08 3.57 29.71
C LEU A 724 14.95 4.34 28.70
N GLU A 725 14.57 4.31 27.42
CA GLU A 725 15.33 4.96 26.35
C GLU A 725 14.76 6.35 26.04
N PRO A 726 15.59 7.42 26.02
CA PRO A 726 15.14 8.75 25.68
C PRO A 726 14.95 8.92 24.17
N THR A 727 14.09 9.85 23.76
CA THR A 727 14.14 10.39 22.39
C THR A 727 15.20 11.47 22.30
N ARG A 728 16.04 11.43 21.25
CA ARG A 728 17.25 12.24 21.09
C ARG A 728 17.18 13.10 19.83
N SER A 729 17.41 14.40 19.97
CA SER A 729 17.75 15.31 18.86
C SER A 729 19.21 15.74 19.02
N ARG A 730 19.99 15.74 17.93
CA ARG A 730 21.46 15.92 17.95
C ARG A 730 21.91 16.97 16.93
N ARG A 731 22.93 17.75 17.26
CA ARG A 731 23.55 18.78 16.39
C ARG A 731 25.07 18.74 16.47
N HIS A 732 25.75 18.68 15.33
CA HIS A 732 27.21 18.78 15.25
C HIS A 732 27.63 20.26 15.30
N VAL A 733 28.42 20.63 16.31
CA VAL A 733 28.79 22.02 16.61
C VAL A 733 30.27 22.13 17.00
N THR A 734 30.91 23.26 16.70
CA THR A 734 32.26 23.57 17.19
C THR A 734 32.19 24.68 18.24
N VAL A 735 32.64 24.42 19.46
CA VAL A 735 32.89 25.48 20.44
C VAL A 735 34.10 26.28 19.96
N LYS A 736 33.97 27.61 19.84
CA LYS A 736 35.04 28.51 19.40
C LYS A 736 35.11 29.75 20.28
N GLN A 737 36.32 30.27 20.47
CA GLN A 737 36.53 31.67 20.87
C GLN A 737 36.34 32.54 19.60
N ASP A 738 36.11 33.85 19.78
CA ASP A 738 35.89 34.79 18.66
C ASP A 738 37.08 34.87 17.70
#